data_AF-A0A9D4Y059-F1
#
_entry.id   AF-A0A9D4Y059-F1
#
_cell.length_a   1.000
_cell.length_b   1.000
_cell.length_c   1.000
_cell.angle_alpha   90.00
_cell.angle_beta   90.00
_cell.angle_gamma   90.00
#
_symmetry.space_group_name_H-M   'P 1'
#
loop_
_entity.id
_entity.type
_entity.pdbx_description
1 polymer ?
#
loop_
_entity_poly.entity_id
_entity_poly.type
_entity_poly.pdbx_seq_one_letter_code
_entity_poly.pdbx_strand_id
1 'polypeptide(L)'
;MNLSGQIHPNFCNLLYLNKVDFSHNNFTCPLPVCFGNLLNLRVIDLSHNRFHGGIPDSFMRLKLLTELVLNENPLLGGLLPLWIGNFSANLERVNLGFCSFSGGIPESLLYLKSLKYLDLENNLLSGNLVVFQQPMVILNLASNQFTGTLPCFAASVESLTVLNLSNNSIVGGLPACIASFQALTHLNLSRNHLKYRIYSRIVFSEKLVVLDLSNNDLSGPIPSKIAETTEKLGLVFLDLSHNQFSGEIPLKITELKSLQALFLSHNLLSGEIPSRIGNLTYLQVIDLSHNSLSGTIPFSIVGCFQLYALILNNNNLSGIIQPEFDALDILRILDISNNRFSGAIPLTLAGCKSLEIVDFSSNDLSGSLNDAITKWMNLRYLSLARNKFDGSLPGWLFTFQALETMDLSHNKFSGFIPDINWKSSLLFNIRDVTVKEEPLVEARRVEPRVSVVVSDSNQLSFTYDLSSMFGIDLSNNLLHGEIPRGLFGLAGLEYLNLSGNFLNGQLPGLQKMQSLKAIDLSHNSLSGHIPGNISSLQDLTILNLSYNCFSGYVPEKQGYGRFPGAFAGNPDLCLESLSGICDDGRIPSNQGSYFKEDKMDGPISVGIFFISAFVSFDFGVVILFCSARTRKFILQTKA
;
A
#
# COMPACT_ATOMS: atom_id res chain seq x y z
N MET A 1 -33.08 -12.14 6.82
CA MET A 1 -33.31 -13.10 7.93
C MET A 1 -32.00 -13.88 8.09
N ASN A 2 -31.65 -14.41 9.26
CA ASN A 2 -30.42 -15.21 9.40
C ASN A 2 -30.78 -16.71 9.34
N LEU A 3 -31.38 -17.14 8.22
CA LEU A 3 -31.82 -18.53 8.04
C LEU A 3 -30.60 -19.43 7.81
N SER A 4 -30.65 -20.66 8.31
CA SER A 4 -29.56 -21.63 8.19
C SER A 4 -30.09 -23.07 8.08
N GLY A 5 -29.20 -24.02 7.82
CA GLY A 5 -29.54 -25.44 7.69
C GLY A 5 -29.95 -25.80 6.27
N GLN A 6 -30.95 -26.67 6.13
CA GLN A 6 -31.45 -27.16 4.83
C GLN A 6 -32.80 -26.53 4.48
N ILE A 7 -33.02 -26.29 3.19
CA ILE A 7 -34.34 -25.91 2.68
C ILE A 7 -35.23 -27.16 2.70
N HIS A 8 -36.32 -27.11 3.46
CA HIS A 8 -37.20 -28.26 3.64
C HIS A 8 -37.86 -28.67 2.29
N PRO A 9 -37.88 -29.96 1.91
CA PRO A 9 -38.42 -30.42 0.62
C PRO A 9 -39.86 -29.99 0.33
N ASN A 10 -40.71 -29.87 1.36
CA ASN A 10 -42.09 -29.37 1.21
C ASN A 10 -42.19 -27.96 0.61
N PHE A 11 -41.12 -27.16 0.65
CA PHE A 11 -41.08 -25.87 -0.05
C PHE A 11 -41.37 -26.04 -1.55
N CYS A 12 -40.93 -27.15 -2.13
CA CYS A 12 -41.14 -27.48 -3.53
C CYS A 12 -42.59 -27.87 -3.88
N ASN A 13 -43.50 -27.92 -2.91
CA ASN A 13 -44.94 -28.09 -3.14
C ASN A 13 -45.65 -26.77 -3.48
N LEU A 14 -44.95 -25.63 -3.40
CA LEU A 14 -45.49 -24.31 -3.71
C LEU A 14 -45.49 -24.04 -5.22
N LEU A 15 -46.29 -24.80 -5.98
CA LEU A 15 -46.27 -24.85 -7.45
C LEU A 15 -46.55 -23.51 -8.17
N TYR A 16 -47.09 -22.52 -7.46
CA TYR A 16 -47.40 -21.19 -8.00
C TYR A 16 -46.27 -20.17 -7.80
N LEU A 17 -45.14 -20.54 -7.18
CA LEU A 17 -44.01 -19.63 -7.00
C LEU A 17 -43.44 -19.18 -8.35
N ASN A 18 -43.22 -17.87 -8.47
CA ASN A 18 -42.55 -17.24 -9.61
C ASN A 18 -41.18 -16.66 -9.26
N LYS A 19 -40.90 -16.40 -7.98
CA LYS A 19 -39.61 -15.92 -7.47
C LYS A 19 -39.27 -16.67 -6.18
N VAL A 20 -38.02 -17.10 -6.07
CA VAL A 20 -37.40 -17.59 -4.83
C VAL A 20 -36.25 -16.65 -4.51
N ASP A 21 -36.23 -16.10 -3.30
CA ASP A 21 -35.21 -15.19 -2.83
C ASP A 21 -34.81 -15.59 -1.41
N PHE A 22 -33.66 -16.26 -1.32
CA PHE A 22 -33.01 -16.62 -0.07
C PHE A 22 -31.65 -15.95 0.04
N SER A 23 -31.45 -14.82 -0.64
CA SER A 23 -30.21 -14.07 -0.58
C SER A 23 -29.86 -13.62 0.85
N HIS A 24 -28.57 -13.45 1.15
CA HIS A 24 -28.08 -12.94 2.45
C HIS A 24 -28.55 -13.78 3.66
N ASN A 25 -28.35 -15.09 3.59
CA ASN A 25 -28.62 -16.04 4.67
C ASN A 25 -27.36 -16.88 4.96
N ASN A 26 -27.49 -17.95 5.74
CA ASN A 26 -26.40 -18.83 6.15
C ASN A 26 -26.72 -20.29 5.84
N PHE A 27 -27.34 -20.58 4.69
CA PHE A 27 -27.61 -21.94 4.24
C PHE A 27 -26.30 -22.66 3.86
N THR A 28 -26.11 -23.89 4.34
CA THR A 28 -24.86 -24.66 4.17
C THR A 28 -25.08 -26.00 3.45
N CYS A 29 -26.17 -26.13 2.71
CA CYS A 29 -26.55 -27.38 2.04
C CYS A 29 -26.27 -27.33 0.54
N PRO A 30 -26.46 -28.43 -0.21
CA PRO A 30 -26.53 -28.37 -1.67
C PRO A 30 -27.75 -27.56 -2.14
N LEU A 31 -27.70 -27.10 -3.39
CA LEU A 31 -28.86 -26.51 -4.05
C LEU A 31 -30.01 -27.54 -4.12
N PRO A 32 -31.26 -27.19 -3.72
CA PRO A 32 -32.35 -28.16 -3.68
C PRO A 32 -32.73 -28.68 -5.06
N VAL A 33 -32.52 -29.96 -5.31
CA VAL A 33 -32.89 -30.63 -6.57
C VAL A 33 -34.38 -30.47 -6.89
N CYS A 34 -35.23 -30.38 -5.86
CA CYS A 34 -36.67 -30.24 -6.04
C CYS A 34 -37.11 -28.89 -6.61
N PHE A 35 -36.25 -27.87 -6.65
CA PHE A 35 -36.59 -26.59 -7.31
C PHE A 35 -36.94 -26.77 -8.78
N GLY A 36 -36.38 -27.79 -9.45
CA GLY A 36 -36.76 -28.18 -10.82
C GLY A 36 -38.24 -28.59 -10.99
N ASN A 37 -39.00 -28.79 -9.91
CA ASN A 37 -40.45 -29.03 -9.97
C ASN A 37 -41.29 -27.73 -9.96
N LEU A 38 -40.70 -26.58 -9.63
CA LEU A 38 -41.38 -25.29 -9.55
C LEU A 38 -41.39 -24.63 -10.94
N LEU A 39 -42.18 -25.20 -11.86
CA LEU A 39 -42.14 -24.85 -13.29
C LEU A 39 -42.54 -23.41 -13.64
N ASN A 40 -43.15 -22.68 -12.70
CA ASN A 40 -43.54 -21.28 -12.84
C ASN A 40 -42.44 -20.28 -12.45
N LEU A 41 -41.28 -20.75 -11.97
CA LEU A 41 -40.19 -19.89 -11.56
C LEU A 41 -39.63 -19.07 -12.72
N ARG A 42 -39.45 -17.79 -12.43
CA ARG A 42 -38.81 -16.77 -13.27
C ARG A 42 -37.51 -16.29 -12.64
N VAL A 43 -37.46 -16.16 -11.32
CA VAL A 43 -36.27 -15.67 -10.60
C VAL A 43 -35.86 -16.65 -9.52
N ILE A 44 -34.58 -17.00 -9.50
CA ILE A 44 -33.93 -17.69 -8.40
C ILE A 44 -32.77 -16.81 -7.93
N ASP A 45 -32.88 -16.30 -6.70
CA ASP A 45 -31.80 -15.61 -6.01
C ASP A 45 -31.44 -16.34 -4.72
N LEU A 46 -30.24 -16.93 -4.70
CA LEU A 46 -29.67 -17.67 -3.59
C LEU A 46 -28.30 -17.10 -3.19
N SER A 47 -28.04 -15.82 -3.53
CA SER A 47 -26.76 -15.17 -3.33
C SER A 47 -26.37 -14.98 -1.86
N HIS A 48 -25.10 -14.72 -1.57
CA HIS A 48 -24.59 -14.43 -0.22
C HIS A 48 -25.02 -15.50 0.81
N ASN A 49 -24.59 -16.74 0.56
CA ASN A 49 -24.88 -17.92 1.37
C ASN A 49 -23.62 -18.82 1.44
N ARG A 50 -23.79 -20.07 1.88
CA ARG A 50 -22.72 -21.09 1.92
C ARG A 50 -23.18 -22.38 1.22
N PHE A 51 -23.99 -22.27 0.17
CA PHE A 51 -24.38 -23.43 -0.64
C PHE A 51 -23.13 -24.09 -1.24
N HIS A 52 -23.17 -25.41 -1.41
CA HIS A 52 -22.04 -26.18 -1.92
C HIS A 52 -22.45 -27.21 -2.99
N GLY A 53 -21.47 -27.81 -3.67
CA GLY A 53 -21.72 -28.76 -4.77
C GLY A 53 -21.93 -28.04 -6.11
N GLY A 54 -22.65 -28.66 -7.05
CA GLY A 54 -22.91 -28.09 -8.38
C GLY A 54 -24.36 -27.67 -8.60
N ILE A 55 -24.63 -27.00 -9.73
CA ILE A 55 -25.98 -26.66 -10.17
C ILE A 55 -26.72 -27.96 -10.54
N PRO A 56 -27.86 -28.31 -9.89
CA PRO A 56 -28.56 -29.56 -10.15
C PRO A 56 -29.14 -29.62 -11.57
N ASP A 57 -28.99 -30.76 -12.24
CA ASP A 57 -29.53 -31.00 -13.58
C ASP A 57 -31.06 -30.81 -13.66
N SER A 58 -31.78 -31.00 -12.55
CA SER A 58 -33.23 -30.79 -12.50
C SER A 58 -33.65 -29.36 -12.88
N PHE A 59 -32.75 -28.38 -12.78
CA PHE A 59 -33.01 -26.99 -13.15
C PHE A 59 -33.26 -26.82 -14.66
N MET A 60 -32.82 -27.77 -15.51
CA MET A 60 -33.11 -27.76 -16.95
C MET A 60 -34.62 -27.78 -17.28
N ARG A 61 -35.47 -28.06 -16.29
CA ARG A 61 -36.94 -28.05 -16.44
C ARG A 61 -37.56 -26.66 -16.31
N LEU A 62 -36.82 -25.67 -15.82
CA LEU A 62 -37.30 -24.32 -15.50
C LEU A 62 -37.37 -23.41 -16.74
N LYS A 63 -38.23 -23.75 -17.70
CA LYS A 63 -38.29 -23.08 -19.02
C LYS A 63 -38.67 -21.59 -18.95
N LEU A 64 -39.28 -21.13 -17.85
CA LEU A 64 -39.70 -19.74 -17.65
C LEU A 64 -38.67 -18.88 -16.92
N LEU A 65 -37.51 -19.44 -16.54
CA LEU A 65 -36.49 -18.72 -15.78
C LEU A 65 -35.93 -17.55 -16.58
N THR A 66 -35.95 -16.37 -16.00
CA THR A 66 -35.38 -15.12 -16.53
C THR A 66 -34.10 -14.72 -15.82
N GLU A 67 -33.96 -15.07 -14.55
CA GLU A 67 -32.80 -14.69 -13.73
C GLU A 67 -32.33 -15.85 -12.85
N LEU A 68 -31.04 -16.14 -12.89
CA LEU A 68 -30.35 -17.07 -12.01
C LEU A 68 -29.21 -16.36 -11.29
N VAL A 69 -29.34 -16.16 -9.99
CA VAL A 69 -28.41 -15.41 -9.15
C VAL A 69 -27.94 -16.31 -8.01
N LEU A 70 -26.69 -16.78 -8.08
CA LEU A 70 -26.09 -17.72 -7.13
C LEU A 70 -24.75 -17.20 -6.58
N ASN A 71 -24.39 -15.94 -6.83
CA ASN A 71 -23.09 -15.38 -6.44
C ASN A 71 -22.84 -15.40 -4.94
N GLU A 72 -21.59 -15.26 -4.53
CA GLU A 72 -21.19 -15.22 -3.11
C GLU A 72 -21.61 -16.51 -2.38
N ASN A 73 -21.30 -17.64 -3.03
CA ASN A 73 -21.41 -18.99 -2.48
C ASN A 73 -20.08 -19.73 -2.71
N PRO A 74 -19.07 -19.50 -1.85
CA PRO A 74 -17.69 -19.91 -2.15
C PRO A 74 -17.48 -21.41 -2.37
N LEU A 75 -18.36 -22.25 -1.83
CA LEU A 75 -18.30 -23.72 -1.93
C LEU A 75 -19.11 -24.29 -3.09
N LEU A 76 -19.90 -23.46 -3.79
CA LEU A 76 -20.67 -23.85 -4.96
C LEU A 76 -19.75 -23.81 -6.19
N GLY A 77 -19.69 -24.88 -6.98
CA GLY A 77 -18.74 -24.98 -8.08
C GLY A 77 -18.95 -26.18 -8.99
N GLY A 78 -17.85 -26.70 -9.52
CA GLY A 78 -17.86 -27.73 -10.58
C GLY A 78 -17.88 -27.13 -11.97
N LEU A 79 -18.25 -27.91 -12.99
CA LEU A 79 -18.38 -27.41 -14.35
C LEU A 79 -19.70 -26.64 -14.51
N LEU A 80 -19.68 -25.56 -15.29
CA LEU A 80 -20.92 -24.92 -15.74
C LEU A 80 -21.73 -25.92 -16.57
N PRO A 81 -23.03 -26.16 -16.25
CA PRO A 81 -23.82 -27.16 -16.96
C PRO A 81 -23.98 -26.84 -18.45
N LEU A 82 -23.74 -27.81 -19.32
CA LEU A 82 -23.87 -27.64 -20.78
C LEU A 82 -25.27 -27.26 -21.25
N TRP A 83 -26.31 -27.51 -20.44
CA TRP A 83 -27.69 -27.16 -20.76
C TRP A 83 -28.05 -25.72 -20.38
N ILE A 84 -27.21 -25.00 -19.63
CA ILE A 84 -27.54 -23.68 -19.05
C ILE A 84 -27.92 -22.64 -20.10
N GLY A 85 -27.39 -22.77 -21.32
CA GLY A 85 -27.71 -21.88 -22.44
C GLY A 85 -28.88 -22.34 -23.33
N ASN A 86 -29.51 -23.49 -23.06
CA ASN A 86 -30.52 -24.08 -23.98
C ASN A 86 -31.88 -24.35 -23.32
N PHE A 87 -31.97 -24.38 -21.99
CA PHE A 87 -33.19 -24.81 -21.31
C PHE A 87 -34.31 -23.76 -21.24
N SER A 88 -33.93 -22.46 -21.26
CA SER A 88 -34.87 -21.35 -21.24
C SER A 88 -34.47 -20.29 -22.25
N ALA A 89 -35.38 -19.98 -23.18
CA ALA A 89 -35.24 -18.87 -24.11
C ALA A 89 -35.57 -17.50 -23.48
N ASN A 90 -35.87 -17.46 -22.18
CA ASN A 90 -36.20 -16.24 -21.45
C ASN A 90 -35.08 -15.80 -20.49
N LEU A 91 -34.01 -16.60 -20.34
CA LEU A 91 -32.95 -16.34 -19.38
C LEU A 91 -32.14 -15.12 -19.83
N GLU A 92 -32.29 -14.01 -19.11
CA GLU A 92 -31.67 -12.72 -19.43
C GLU A 92 -30.44 -12.43 -18.55
N ARG A 93 -30.44 -12.94 -17.31
CA ARG A 93 -29.41 -12.68 -16.32
C ARG A 93 -28.90 -13.97 -15.68
N VAL A 94 -27.59 -14.13 -15.69
CA VAL A 94 -26.87 -15.17 -14.95
C VAL A 94 -25.77 -14.52 -14.13
N ASN A 95 -25.84 -14.64 -12.80
CA ASN A 95 -24.79 -14.18 -11.89
C ASN A 95 -24.31 -15.36 -11.03
N LEU A 96 -23.09 -15.81 -11.27
CA LEU A 96 -22.42 -16.91 -10.59
C LEU A 96 -21.07 -16.46 -10.01
N GLY A 97 -20.90 -15.17 -9.72
CA GLY A 97 -19.65 -14.62 -9.22
C GLY A 97 -19.27 -15.11 -7.80
N PHE A 98 -18.00 -15.03 -7.42
CA PHE A 98 -17.51 -15.41 -6.08
C PHE A 98 -17.93 -16.84 -5.69
N CYS A 99 -17.70 -17.78 -6.60
CA CYS A 99 -17.99 -19.21 -6.48
C CYS A 99 -16.71 -20.02 -6.81
N SER A 100 -16.84 -21.33 -6.96
CA SER A 100 -15.76 -22.28 -7.31
C SER A 100 -16.03 -22.99 -8.64
N PHE A 101 -16.70 -22.34 -9.61
CA PHE A 101 -16.92 -22.93 -10.94
C PHE A 101 -15.61 -23.01 -11.73
N SER A 102 -15.46 -24.07 -12.52
CA SER A 102 -14.24 -24.37 -13.27
C SER A 102 -14.54 -24.84 -14.69
N GLY A 103 -13.49 -24.97 -15.52
CA GLY A 103 -13.61 -25.33 -16.93
C GLY A 103 -13.96 -24.12 -17.81
N GLY A 104 -14.35 -24.38 -19.06
CA GLY A 104 -14.68 -23.33 -20.03
C GLY A 104 -16.14 -22.87 -19.98
N ILE A 105 -16.41 -21.71 -20.57
CA ILE A 105 -17.78 -21.25 -20.81
C ILE A 105 -18.46 -22.20 -21.82
N PRO A 106 -19.60 -22.83 -21.48
CA PRO A 106 -20.28 -23.75 -22.38
C PRO A 106 -20.75 -23.08 -23.67
N GLU A 107 -20.55 -23.76 -24.81
CA GLU A 107 -20.94 -23.26 -26.13
C GLU A 107 -22.41 -22.82 -26.17
N SER A 108 -23.31 -23.58 -25.52
CA SER A 108 -24.74 -23.24 -25.45
C SER A 108 -25.00 -21.81 -24.96
N LEU A 109 -24.18 -21.30 -24.05
CA LEU A 109 -24.37 -19.97 -23.45
C LEU A 109 -23.95 -18.86 -24.42
N LEU A 110 -23.03 -19.15 -25.34
CA LEU A 110 -22.53 -18.22 -26.36
C LEU A 110 -23.58 -17.91 -27.45
N TYR A 111 -24.64 -18.71 -27.54
CA TYR A 111 -25.73 -18.59 -28.52
C TYR A 111 -27.10 -18.31 -27.90
N LEU A 112 -27.17 -18.14 -26.57
CA LEU A 112 -28.43 -17.86 -25.89
C LEU A 112 -28.90 -16.43 -26.17
N LYS A 113 -29.82 -16.28 -27.12
CA LYS A 113 -30.29 -14.98 -27.65
C LYS A 113 -30.87 -14.01 -26.61
N SER A 114 -31.43 -14.53 -25.52
CA SER A 114 -32.05 -13.71 -24.47
C SER A 114 -31.06 -13.14 -23.47
N LEU A 115 -29.86 -13.74 -23.36
CA LEU A 115 -28.88 -13.38 -22.34
C LEU A 115 -28.31 -12.00 -22.60
N LYS A 116 -28.38 -11.12 -21.60
CA LYS A 116 -27.88 -9.74 -21.65
C LYS A 116 -26.88 -9.43 -20.54
N TYR A 117 -27.02 -10.10 -19.40
CA TYR A 117 -26.22 -9.86 -18.19
C TYR A 117 -25.55 -11.17 -17.78
N LEU A 118 -24.22 -11.20 -17.88
CA LEU A 118 -23.44 -12.35 -17.44
C LEU A 118 -22.35 -11.88 -16.49
N ASP A 119 -22.42 -12.40 -15.26
CA ASP A 119 -21.39 -12.21 -14.25
C ASP A 119 -20.88 -13.59 -13.77
N LEU A 120 -19.60 -13.83 -14.00
CA LEU A 120 -18.87 -15.04 -13.61
C LEU A 120 -17.58 -14.68 -12.83
N GLU A 121 -17.52 -13.49 -12.24
CA GLU A 121 -16.32 -12.99 -11.56
C GLU A 121 -15.83 -13.94 -10.44
N ASN A 122 -14.52 -13.97 -10.19
CA ASN A 122 -13.93 -14.67 -9.04
C ASN A 122 -14.34 -16.15 -8.98
N ASN A 123 -13.91 -16.89 -9.99
CA ASN A 123 -14.10 -18.33 -10.18
C ASN A 123 -12.79 -18.96 -10.68
N LEU A 124 -12.82 -20.25 -11.02
CA LEU A 124 -11.70 -21.01 -11.59
C LEU A 124 -11.94 -21.33 -13.09
N LEU A 125 -12.69 -20.48 -13.79
CA LEU A 125 -12.99 -20.68 -15.20
C LEU A 125 -11.75 -20.43 -16.05
N SER A 126 -11.59 -21.21 -17.12
CA SER A 126 -10.40 -21.20 -17.98
C SER A 126 -10.78 -21.34 -19.45
N GLY A 127 -9.78 -21.35 -20.32
CA GLY A 127 -9.95 -21.42 -21.77
C GLY A 127 -9.74 -20.08 -22.44
N ASN A 128 -9.84 -20.08 -23.77
CA ASN A 128 -9.68 -18.86 -24.56
C ASN A 128 -10.93 -17.98 -24.43
N LEU A 129 -10.72 -16.67 -24.41
CA LEU A 129 -11.82 -15.71 -24.50
C LEU A 129 -12.56 -15.86 -25.84
N VAL A 130 -13.87 -16.05 -25.76
CA VAL A 130 -14.77 -16.31 -26.89
C VAL A 130 -15.84 -15.22 -27.03
N VAL A 131 -16.42 -15.12 -28.23
CA VAL A 131 -17.42 -14.09 -28.56
C VAL A 131 -18.84 -14.61 -28.33
N PHE A 132 -19.64 -13.83 -27.62
CA PHE A 132 -21.09 -14.02 -27.52
C PHE A 132 -21.77 -13.53 -28.81
N GLN A 133 -22.66 -14.35 -29.36
CA GLN A 133 -23.32 -14.09 -30.65
C GLN A 133 -24.57 -13.20 -30.53
N GLN A 134 -24.95 -12.89 -29.29
CA GLN A 134 -26.04 -11.99 -28.92
C GLN A 134 -25.51 -10.66 -28.36
N PRO A 135 -26.32 -9.58 -28.39
CA PRO A 135 -25.97 -8.32 -27.76
C PRO A 135 -25.94 -8.44 -26.24
N MET A 136 -24.75 -8.33 -25.66
CA MET A 136 -24.53 -8.28 -24.21
C MET A 136 -24.55 -6.84 -23.73
N VAL A 137 -25.12 -6.63 -22.54
CA VAL A 137 -25.13 -5.34 -21.82
C VAL A 137 -24.03 -5.31 -20.77
N ILE A 138 -23.94 -6.36 -19.95
CA ILE A 138 -22.88 -6.53 -18.94
C ILE A 138 -22.19 -7.86 -19.17
N LEU A 139 -20.86 -7.81 -19.29
CA LEU A 139 -20.00 -8.99 -19.29
C LEU A 139 -18.91 -8.80 -18.23
N ASN A 140 -19.05 -9.50 -17.11
CA ASN A 140 -18.07 -9.56 -16.03
C ASN A 140 -17.48 -10.97 -15.93
N LEU A 141 -16.20 -11.11 -16.31
CA LEU A 141 -15.43 -12.35 -16.25
C LEU A 141 -14.15 -12.17 -15.41
N ALA A 142 -14.12 -11.16 -14.55
CA ALA A 142 -12.95 -10.80 -13.76
C ALA A 142 -12.48 -11.94 -12.84
N SER A 143 -11.21 -11.92 -12.44
CA SER A 143 -10.63 -12.86 -11.46
C SER A 143 -10.88 -14.33 -11.83
N ASN A 144 -10.42 -14.74 -13.02
CA ASN A 144 -10.52 -16.10 -13.54
C ASN A 144 -9.17 -16.50 -14.19
N GLN A 145 -9.16 -17.57 -15.00
CA GLN A 145 -7.98 -18.10 -15.70
C GLN A 145 -8.17 -18.02 -17.23
N PHE A 146 -8.91 -17.02 -17.73
CA PHE A 146 -9.12 -16.86 -19.17
C PHE A 146 -7.83 -16.42 -19.87
N THR A 147 -7.62 -16.95 -21.08
CA THR A 147 -6.44 -16.72 -21.92
C THR A 147 -6.85 -16.25 -23.32
N GLY A 148 -5.87 -16.08 -24.22
CA GLY A 148 -6.12 -15.63 -25.59
C GLY A 148 -6.14 -14.11 -25.73
N THR A 149 -6.62 -13.61 -26.86
CA THR A 149 -6.62 -12.18 -27.20
C THR A 149 -8.00 -11.56 -27.07
N LEU A 150 -8.08 -10.27 -26.76
CA LEU A 150 -9.34 -9.53 -26.68
C LEU A 150 -10.07 -9.51 -28.04
N PRO A 151 -11.29 -10.07 -28.16
CA PRO A 151 -12.06 -10.04 -29.40
C PRO A 151 -12.88 -8.73 -29.52
N CYS A 152 -13.49 -8.52 -30.69
CA CYS A 152 -14.25 -7.31 -30.98
C CYS A 152 -15.69 -7.28 -30.45
N PHE A 153 -16.18 -8.38 -29.86
CA PHE A 153 -17.58 -8.50 -29.39
C PHE A 153 -18.61 -7.88 -30.35
N ALA A 154 -18.52 -8.22 -31.64
CA ALA A 154 -19.21 -7.50 -32.72
C ALA A 154 -20.73 -7.39 -32.53
N ALA A 155 -21.38 -8.38 -31.92
CA ALA A 155 -22.81 -8.35 -31.62
C ALA A 155 -23.20 -7.34 -30.52
N SER A 156 -22.25 -6.92 -29.68
CA SER A 156 -22.49 -6.09 -28.49
C SER A 156 -22.03 -4.63 -28.65
N VAL A 157 -21.59 -4.22 -29.84
CA VAL A 157 -21.02 -2.90 -30.12
C VAL A 157 -21.91 -1.73 -29.67
N GLU A 158 -23.23 -1.87 -29.84
CA GLU A 158 -24.21 -0.83 -29.48
C GLU A 158 -24.76 -0.95 -28.05
N SER A 159 -24.59 -2.11 -27.39
CA SER A 159 -25.30 -2.44 -26.15
C SER A 159 -24.40 -2.61 -24.93
N LEU A 160 -23.13 -2.96 -25.12
CA LEU A 160 -22.21 -3.27 -24.01
C LEU A 160 -21.90 -2.01 -23.21
N THR A 161 -22.32 -1.98 -21.95
CA THR A 161 -22.06 -0.90 -21.01
C THR A 161 -20.91 -1.22 -20.08
N VAL A 162 -20.79 -2.47 -19.65
CA VAL A 162 -19.73 -2.93 -18.74
C VAL A 162 -18.99 -4.11 -19.35
N LEU A 163 -17.68 -3.95 -19.52
CA LEU A 163 -16.76 -5.02 -19.86
C LEU A 163 -15.68 -5.11 -18.78
N ASN A 164 -15.78 -6.12 -17.93
CA ASN A 164 -14.77 -6.39 -16.90
C ASN A 164 -14.12 -7.75 -17.16
N LEU A 165 -12.85 -7.72 -17.53
CA LEU A 165 -12.01 -8.89 -17.77
C LEU A 165 -10.75 -8.87 -16.90
N SER A 166 -10.77 -8.10 -15.81
CA SER A 166 -9.59 -7.91 -14.96
C SER A 166 -9.11 -9.22 -14.33
N ASN A 167 -7.84 -9.27 -13.92
CA ASN A 167 -7.25 -10.38 -13.19
C ASN A 167 -7.45 -11.74 -13.90
N ASN A 168 -6.94 -11.82 -15.13
CA ASN A 168 -6.96 -13.01 -15.99
C ASN A 168 -5.56 -13.16 -16.65
N SER A 169 -5.43 -14.02 -17.66
CA SER A 169 -4.21 -14.22 -18.42
C SER A 169 -4.36 -13.81 -19.90
N ILE A 170 -5.11 -12.74 -20.17
CA ILE A 170 -5.36 -12.23 -21.53
C ILE A 170 -4.08 -11.59 -22.07
N VAL A 171 -3.74 -11.90 -23.31
CA VAL A 171 -2.54 -11.43 -24.03
C VAL A 171 -2.92 -10.62 -25.28
N GLY A 172 -1.91 -10.09 -25.98
CA GLY A 172 -2.11 -9.28 -27.19
C GLY A 172 -2.27 -7.80 -26.87
N GLY A 173 -2.79 -7.00 -27.79
CA GLY A 173 -3.01 -5.56 -27.56
C GLY A 173 -4.49 -5.18 -27.60
N LEU A 174 -4.81 -3.92 -27.34
CA LEU A 174 -6.16 -3.41 -27.53
C LEU A 174 -6.54 -3.41 -29.04
N PRO A 175 -7.60 -4.13 -29.44
CA PRO A 175 -8.02 -4.19 -30.83
C PRO A 175 -8.70 -2.88 -31.25
N ALA A 176 -8.54 -2.47 -32.51
CA ALA A 176 -9.06 -1.17 -32.99
C ALA A 176 -10.59 -1.04 -32.87
N CYS A 177 -11.31 -2.16 -32.92
CA CYS A 177 -12.76 -2.23 -32.76
C CYS A 177 -13.25 -1.85 -31.36
N ILE A 178 -12.37 -1.74 -30.36
CA ILE A 178 -12.77 -1.21 -29.04
C ILE A 178 -13.29 0.23 -29.13
N ALA A 179 -12.84 0.97 -30.15
CA ALA A 179 -13.33 2.31 -30.44
C ALA A 179 -14.77 2.34 -30.98
N SER A 180 -15.33 1.18 -31.35
CA SER A 180 -16.70 1.09 -31.85
C SER A 180 -17.74 0.98 -30.73
N PHE A 181 -17.36 0.68 -29.48
CA PHE A 181 -18.33 0.51 -28.40
C PHE A 181 -18.99 1.84 -27.99
N GLN A 182 -20.24 2.04 -28.41
CA GLN A 182 -20.94 3.34 -28.24
C GLN A 182 -21.62 3.50 -26.87
N ALA A 183 -21.87 2.39 -26.17
CA ALA A 183 -22.56 2.36 -24.89
C ALA A 183 -21.62 2.18 -23.68
N LEU A 184 -20.33 1.95 -23.91
CA LEU A 184 -19.39 1.52 -22.88
C LEU A 184 -19.18 2.62 -21.83
N THR A 185 -19.52 2.30 -20.59
CA THR A 185 -19.31 3.16 -19.42
C THR A 185 -18.18 2.66 -18.55
N HIS A 186 -17.96 1.34 -18.49
CA HIS A 186 -16.91 0.74 -17.67
C HIS A 186 -16.10 -0.25 -18.50
N LEU A 187 -14.80 0.03 -18.62
CA LEU A 187 -13.83 -0.87 -19.21
C LEU A 187 -12.75 -1.18 -18.18
N ASN A 188 -12.72 -2.43 -17.72
CA ASN A 188 -11.67 -2.92 -16.84
C ASN A 188 -10.95 -4.12 -17.47
N LEU A 189 -9.69 -3.91 -17.81
CA LEU A 189 -8.78 -4.92 -18.36
C LEU A 189 -7.53 -5.10 -17.48
N SER A 190 -7.55 -4.64 -16.23
CA SER A 190 -6.37 -4.64 -15.38
C SER A 190 -5.89 -6.02 -15.00
N ARG A 191 -4.64 -6.13 -14.54
CA ARG A 191 -4.04 -7.40 -14.07
C ARG A 191 -4.14 -8.50 -15.14
N ASN A 192 -3.66 -8.19 -16.33
CA ASN A 192 -3.56 -9.11 -17.47
C ASN A 192 -2.15 -9.04 -18.06
N HIS A 193 -1.95 -9.60 -19.25
CA HIS A 193 -0.68 -9.57 -19.99
C HIS A 193 -0.84 -8.82 -21.33
N LEU A 194 -1.63 -7.75 -21.33
CA LEU A 194 -1.81 -6.91 -22.52
C LEU A 194 -0.51 -6.17 -22.82
N LYS A 195 -0.08 -6.25 -24.07
CA LYS A 195 1.17 -5.73 -24.63
C LYS A 195 0.91 -4.65 -25.67
N TYR A 196 2.01 -4.09 -26.15
CA TYR A 196 2.07 -3.10 -27.24
C TYR A 196 1.53 -1.72 -26.85
N ARG A 197 1.68 -0.79 -27.79
CA ARG A 197 1.23 0.58 -27.62
C ARG A 197 -0.25 0.77 -27.88
N ILE A 198 -0.88 1.70 -27.16
CA ILE A 198 -2.21 2.19 -27.49
C ILE A 198 -2.08 3.21 -28.62
N TYR A 199 -2.51 2.82 -29.82
CA TYR A 199 -2.42 3.70 -30.99
C TYR A 199 -3.41 4.87 -30.86
N SER A 200 -3.00 6.06 -31.27
CA SER A 200 -3.80 7.31 -31.28
C SER A 200 -5.04 7.27 -32.19
N ARG A 201 -5.30 6.16 -32.89
CA ARG A 201 -6.57 5.95 -33.61
C ARG A 201 -7.67 5.37 -32.72
N ILE A 202 -7.30 4.79 -31.57
CA ILE A 202 -8.27 4.28 -30.60
C ILE A 202 -8.83 5.49 -29.86
N VAL A 203 -10.12 5.73 -30.05
CA VAL A 203 -10.92 6.73 -29.34
C VAL A 203 -11.93 5.95 -28.53
N PHE A 204 -11.93 6.14 -27.22
CA PHE A 204 -12.88 5.45 -26.35
C PHE A 204 -14.27 6.09 -26.41
N SER A 205 -15.27 5.36 -25.93
CA SER A 205 -16.65 5.85 -25.86
C SER A 205 -16.75 7.17 -25.11
N GLU A 206 -17.57 8.10 -25.60
CA GLU A 206 -17.87 9.36 -24.91
C GLU A 206 -18.63 9.14 -23.58
N LYS A 207 -19.25 7.96 -23.42
CA LYS A 207 -19.95 7.55 -22.19
C LYS A 207 -19.04 6.93 -21.14
N LEU A 208 -17.74 6.79 -21.42
CA LEU A 208 -16.81 6.10 -20.54
C LEU A 208 -16.64 6.86 -19.22
N VAL A 209 -16.88 6.18 -18.12
CA VAL A 209 -16.77 6.65 -16.73
C VAL A 209 -15.53 6.07 -16.05
N VAL A 210 -15.25 4.80 -16.33
CA VAL A 210 -14.14 4.05 -15.72
C VAL A 210 -13.29 3.42 -16.81
N LEU A 211 -12.00 3.76 -16.80
CA LEU A 211 -10.98 3.11 -17.61
C LEU A 211 -9.86 2.59 -16.71
N ASP A 212 -9.80 1.26 -16.57
CA ASP A 212 -8.74 0.58 -15.84
C ASP A 212 -7.97 -0.35 -16.77
N LEU A 213 -6.72 0.03 -17.08
CA LEU A 213 -5.76 -0.75 -17.85
C LEU A 213 -4.52 -1.09 -17.01
N SER A 214 -4.60 -0.92 -15.69
CA SER A 214 -3.46 -1.09 -14.78
C SER A 214 -2.90 -2.51 -14.76
N ASN A 215 -1.66 -2.68 -14.28
CA ASN A 215 -1.02 -3.98 -14.11
C ASN A 215 -1.04 -4.83 -15.41
N ASN A 216 -0.45 -4.28 -16.47
CA ASN A 216 -0.27 -4.92 -17.77
C ASN A 216 1.16 -4.65 -18.31
N ASP A 217 1.44 -5.05 -19.55
CA ASP A 217 2.70 -4.82 -20.27
C ASP A 217 2.54 -3.77 -21.40
N LEU A 218 1.59 -2.83 -21.28
CA LEU A 218 1.33 -1.81 -22.30
C LEU A 218 2.50 -0.82 -22.36
N SER A 219 2.89 -0.41 -23.56
CA SER A 219 4.11 0.39 -23.79
C SER A 219 3.90 1.61 -24.68
N GLY A 220 4.93 2.43 -24.85
CA GLY A 220 4.88 3.63 -25.68
C GLY A 220 4.14 4.79 -24.99
N PRO A 221 3.86 5.89 -25.71
CA PRO A 221 3.25 7.07 -25.10
C PRO A 221 1.77 6.88 -24.78
N ILE A 222 1.32 7.53 -23.71
CA ILE A 222 -0.10 7.69 -23.42
C ILE A 222 -0.72 8.51 -24.58
N PRO A 223 -1.69 7.97 -25.35
CA PRO A 223 -2.26 8.70 -26.46
C PRO A 223 -3.11 9.87 -25.96
N SER A 224 -2.90 11.07 -26.49
CA SER A 224 -3.70 12.26 -26.15
C SER A 224 -5.21 12.05 -26.33
N LYS A 225 -5.59 11.17 -27.27
CA LYS A 225 -6.98 10.83 -27.57
C LYS A 225 -7.71 10.10 -26.45
N ILE A 226 -7.00 9.55 -25.47
CA ILE A 226 -7.64 9.01 -24.25
C ILE A 226 -8.44 10.09 -23.51
N ALA A 227 -8.07 11.37 -23.73
CA ALA A 227 -8.73 12.55 -23.21
C ALA A 227 -9.54 13.34 -24.28
N GLU A 228 -9.65 12.83 -25.51
CA GLU A 228 -10.53 13.38 -26.55
C GLU A 228 -11.90 12.69 -26.46
N THR A 229 -12.66 13.01 -25.43
CA THR A 229 -14.08 12.64 -25.33
C THR A 229 -14.90 13.90 -25.61
N THR A 230 -15.33 14.06 -26.85
CA THR A 230 -16.23 15.15 -27.24
C THR A 230 -17.47 15.10 -26.33
N GLU A 231 -17.80 16.23 -25.70
CA GLU A 231 -18.82 16.41 -24.64
C GLU A 231 -18.45 15.97 -23.19
N LYS A 232 -17.48 16.68 -22.59
CA LYS A 232 -17.39 17.18 -21.18
C LYS A 232 -17.84 16.35 -19.93
N LEU A 233 -18.34 15.12 -19.97
CA LEU A 233 -19.02 14.56 -18.77
C LEU A 233 -18.64 13.16 -18.25
N GLY A 234 -17.89 12.32 -18.97
CA GLY A 234 -17.80 10.90 -18.60
C GLY A 234 -16.75 10.53 -17.54
N LEU A 235 -15.46 10.69 -17.87
CA LEU A 235 -14.41 9.91 -17.19
C LEU A 235 -14.14 10.40 -15.77
N VAL A 236 -14.38 9.52 -14.81
CA VAL A 236 -14.24 9.75 -13.36
C VAL A 236 -13.00 9.03 -12.82
N PHE A 237 -12.67 7.87 -13.37
CA PHE A 237 -11.53 7.05 -12.95
C PHE A 237 -10.66 6.67 -14.15
N LEU A 238 -9.37 7.02 -14.09
CA LEU A 238 -8.36 6.63 -15.06
C LEU A 238 -7.17 5.99 -14.34
N ASP A 239 -6.98 4.68 -14.57
CA ASP A 239 -5.84 3.94 -14.05
C ASP A 239 -5.06 3.26 -15.17
N LEU A 240 -3.83 3.73 -15.35
CA LEU A 240 -2.83 3.20 -16.27
C LEU A 240 -1.56 2.76 -15.53
N SER A 241 -1.64 2.61 -14.20
CA SER A 241 -0.49 2.29 -13.35
C SER A 241 0.09 0.89 -13.66
N HIS A 242 1.32 0.63 -13.23
CA HIS A 242 1.99 -0.66 -13.40
C HIS A 242 1.99 -1.14 -14.85
N ASN A 243 2.55 -0.32 -15.74
CA ASN A 243 2.73 -0.60 -17.17
C ASN A 243 4.13 -0.14 -17.61
N GLN A 244 4.36 -0.04 -18.91
CA GLN A 244 5.61 0.45 -19.52
C GLN A 244 5.35 1.71 -20.36
N PHE A 245 4.36 2.54 -19.98
CA PHE A 245 4.08 3.80 -20.69
C PHE A 245 5.27 4.75 -20.56
N SER A 246 5.66 5.37 -21.66
CA SER A 246 6.87 6.19 -21.78
C SER A 246 6.58 7.59 -22.33
N GLY A 247 7.49 8.54 -22.17
CA GLY A 247 7.30 9.90 -22.67
C GLY A 247 6.45 10.75 -21.73
N GLU A 248 5.94 11.88 -22.20
CA GLU A 248 5.28 12.86 -21.34
C GLU A 248 3.82 12.51 -21.02
N ILE A 249 3.33 13.00 -19.88
CA ILE A 249 1.90 13.03 -19.56
C ILE A 249 1.23 14.02 -20.52
N PRO A 250 0.32 13.59 -21.42
CA PRO A 250 -0.28 14.48 -22.40
C PRO A 250 -1.07 15.61 -21.72
N LEU A 251 -0.82 16.86 -22.13
CA LEU A 251 -1.55 18.03 -21.60
C LEU A 251 -3.08 17.87 -21.71
N LYS A 252 -3.55 17.12 -22.71
CA LYS A 252 -4.96 16.83 -22.96
C LYS A 252 -5.66 16.16 -21.76
N ILE A 253 -4.94 15.41 -20.92
CA ILE A 253 -5.50 14.82 -19.68
C ILE A 253 -6.11 15.90 -18.77
N THR A 254 -5.56 17.13 -18.79
CA THR A 254 -6.08 18.27 -18.01
C THR A 254 -7.44 18.82 -18.50
N GLU A 255 -8.01 18.22 -19.56
CA GLU A 255 -9.34 18.54 -20.08
C GLU A 255 -10.43 17.58 -19.57
N LEU A 256 -10.07 16.50 -18.87
CA LEU A 256 -11.00 15.53 -18.28
C LEU A 256 -11.71 16.08 -17.03
N LYS A 257 -12.60 17.05 -17.20
CA LYS A 257 -13.17 17.85 -16.09
C LYS A 257 -13.89 17.05 -15.00
N SER A 258 -14.40 15.85 -15.29
CA SER A 258 -15.07 14.98 -14.31
C SER A 258 -14.12 14.07 -13.53
N LEU A 259 -12.81 14.08 -13.85
CA LEU A 259 -11.86 13.12 -13.30
C LEU A 259 -11.69 13.33 -11.79
N GLN A 260 -11.87 12.24 -11.04
CA GLN A 260 -11.74 12.20 -9.59
C GLN A 260 -10.49 11.41 -9.16
N ALA A 261 -10.04 10.43 -9.95
CA ALA A 261 -8.83 9.68 -9.64
C ALA A 261 -7.96 9.47 -10.89
N LEU A 262 -6.68 9.81 -10.77
CA LEU A 262 -5.67 9.64 -11.80
C LEU A 262 -4.50 8.83 -11.25
N PHE A 263 -4.34 7.60 -11.75
CA PHE A 263 -3.25 6.70 -11.40
C PHE A 263 -2.37 6.43 -12.62
N LEU A 264 -1.13 6.90 -12.57
CA LEU A 264 -0.11 6.70 -13.62
C LEU A 264 1.19 6.10 -13.04
N SER A 265 1.16 5.62 -11.80
CA SER A 265 2.34 5.14 -11.09
C SER A 265 2.98 3.91 -11.71
N HIS A 266 4.25 3.65 -11.40
CA HIS A 266 5.01 2.51 -11.91
C HIS A 266 4.96 2.42 -13.44
N ASN A 267 5.46 3.47 -14.10
CA ASN A 267 5.62 3.56 -15.55
C ASN A 267 7.01 4.15 -15.87
N LEU A 268 7.26 4.45 -17.15
CA LEU A 268 8.48 5.10 -17.65
C LEU A 268 8.21 6.54 -18.10
N LEU A 269 7.22 7.21 -17.49
CA LEU A 269 6.82 8.56 -17.87
C LEU A 269 7.91 9.57 -17.51
N SER A 270 8.10 10.57 -18.37
CA SER A 270 9.11 11.61 -18.25
C SER A 270 8.51 13.00 -18.47
N GLY A 271 9.33 14.05 -18.49
CA GLY A 271 8.86 15.43 -18.65
C GLY A 271 8.28 16.00 -17.37
N GLU A 272 7.46 17.04 -17.46
CA GLU A 272 6.90 17.74 -16.31
C GLU A 272 5.46 17.30 -15.99
N ILE A 273 5.01 17.53 -14.75
CA ILE A 273 3.60 17.46 -14.41
C ILE A 273 2.88 18.58 -15.18
N PRO A 274 1.81 18.29 -15.95
CA PRO A 274 1.16 19.31 -16.78
C PRO A 274 0.76 20.55 -15.98
N SER A 275 1.21 21.72 -16.41
CA SER A 275 0.98 23.01 -15.72
C SER A 275 -0.50 23.40 -15.59
N ARG A 276 -1.39 22.74 -16.34
CA ARG A 276 -2.83 22.90 -16.26
C ARG A 276 -3.52 21.87 -15.37
N ILE A 277 -2.82 21.07 -14.59
CA ILE A 277 -3.45 20.00 -13.76
C ILE A 277 -4.56 20.53 -12.84
N GLY A 278 -4.42 21.76 -12.32
CA GLY A 278 -5.43 22.47 -11.53
C GLY A 278 -6.79 22.68 -12.19
N ASN A 279 -6.89 22.43 -13.50
CA ASN A 279 -8.14 22.45 -14.24
C ASN A 279 -9.10 21.31 -13.89
N LEU A 280 -8.60 20.28 -13.19
CA LEU A 280 -9.33 19.09 -12.77
C LEU A 280 -9.87 19.31 -11.34
N THR A 281 -10.93 20.10 -11.24
CA THR A 281 -11.44 20.61 -9.94
C THR A 281 -12.13 19.54 -9.08
N TYR A 282 -12.50 18.40 -9.66
CA TYR A 282 -13.06 17.26 -8.94
C TYR A 282 -12.01 16.22 -8.59
N LEU A 283 -10.74 16.47 -8.89
CA LEU A 283 -9.67 15.50 -8.70
C LEU A 283 -9.39 15.34 -7.20
N GLN A 284 -9.48 14.10 -6.76
CA GLN A 284 -9.34 13.69 -5.36
C GLN A 284 -8.05 12.90 -5.13
N VAL A 285 -7.57 12.18 -6.15
CA VAL A 285 -6.31 11.42 -6.12
C VAL A 285 -5.44 11.74 -7.31
N ILE A 286 -4.17 11.95 -7.01
CA ILE A 286 -3.10 11.91 -7.99
C ILE A 286 -2.02 10.94 -7.47
N ASP A 287 -1.80 9.85 -8.20
CA ASP A 287 -0.62 9.00 -8.01
C ASP A 287 0.21 8.96 -9.29
N LEU A 288 1.36 9.62 -9.23
CA LEU A 288 2.36 9.68 -10.31
C LEU A 288 3.68 9.03 -9.88
N SER A 289 3.67 8.27 -8.79
CA SER A 289 4.88 7.69 -8.19
C SER A 289 5.61 6.73 -9.12
N HIS A 290 6.88 6.44 -8.84
CA HIS A 290 7.67 5.46 -9.58
C HIS A 290 7.67 5.73 -11.10
N ASN A 291 8.10 6.93 -11.48
CA ASN A 291 8.28 7.36 -12.86
C ASN A 291 9.62 8.12 -12.99
N SER A 292 9.86 8.78 -14.12
CA SER A 292 11.01 9.65 -14.37
C SER A 292 10.58 11.11 -14.58
N LEU A 293 9.51 11.56 -13.91
CA LEU A 293 9.00 12.93 -14.00
C LEU A 293 10.01 13.92 -13.42
N SER A 294 10.05 15.12 -13.97
CA SER A 294 11.02 16.19 -13.67
C SER A 294 10.32 17.55 -13.56
N GLY A 295 11.10 18.61 -13.33
CA GLY A 295 10.56 19.95 -13.11
C GLY A 295 10.05 20.12 -11.68
N THR A 296 9.09 21.03 -11.48
CA THR A 296 8.51 21.35 -10.16
C THR A 296 7.06 20.87 -10.07
N ILE A 297 6.50 20.78 -8.86
CA ILE A 297 5.04 20.69 -8.71
C ILE A 297 4.44 22.04 -9.17
N PRO A 298 3.56 22.07 -10.19
CA PRO A 298 3.01 23.31 -10.69
C PRO A 298 2.11 23.96 -9.64
N PHE A 299 2.23 25.28 -9.46
CA PHE A 299 1.41 26.03 -8.50
C PHE A 299 -0.09 25.84 -8.75
N SER A 300 -0.50 25.56 -9.99
CA SER A 300 -1.90 25.31 -10.35
C SER A 300 -2.49 24.07 -9.67
N ILE A 301 -1.69 23.18 -9.09
CA ILE A 301 -2.18 21.98 -8.36
C ILE A 301 -3.24 22.31 -7.31
N VAL A 302 -3.19 23.53 -6.74
CA VAL A 302 -4.15 24.05 -5.76
C VAL A 302 -5.57 24.23 -6.32
N GLY A 303 -5.71 24.27 -7.65
CA GLY A 303 -7.00 24.24 -8.33
C GLY A 303 -7.72 22.90 -8.17
N CYS A 304 -7.00 21.83 -7.83
CA CYS A 304 -7.57 20.55 -7.39
C CYS A 304 -7.94 20.63 -5.89
N PHE A 305 -8.83 21.55 -5.53
CA PHE A 305 -9.20 21.80 -4.12
C PHE A 305 -9.93 20.63 -3.43
N GLN A 306 -10.28 19.57 -4.17
CA GLN A 306 -10.84 18.33 -3.63
C GLN A 306 -9.79 17.23 -3.39
N LEU A 307 -8.50 17.55 -3.55
CA LEU A 307 -7.41 16.58 -3.47
C LEU A 307 -7.20 16.11 -2.03
N TYR A 308 -7.39 14.80 -1.79
CA TYR A 308 -7.09 14.18 -0.50
C TYR A 308 -5.77 13.41 -0.52
N ALA A 309 -5.27 12.99 -1.70
CA ALA A 309 -4.00 12.29 -1.83
C ALA A 309 -3.17 12.79 -3.02
N LEU A 310 -1.94 13.21 -2.73
CA LEU A 310 -0.92 13.58 -3.70
C LEU A 310 0.33 12.72 -3.48
N ILE A 311 0.53 11.74 -4.36
CA ILE A 311 1.59 10.74 -4.26
C ILE A 311 2.51 10.90 -5.48
N LEU A 312 3.74 11.36 -5.24
CA LEU A 312 4.73 11.75 -6.25
C LEU A 312 6.10 11.12 -6.03
N ASN A 313 6.21 10.17 -5.10
CA ASN A 313 7.48 9.58 -4.70
C ASN A 313 8.18 8.81 -5.81
N ASN A 314 9.50 8.64 -5.67
CA ASN A 314 10.34 7.92 -6.63
C ASN A 314 10.25 8.53 -8.04
N ASN A 315 10.57 9.82 -8.15
CA ASN A 315 10.65 10.59 -9.39
C ASN A 315 11.94 11.44 -9.40
N ASN A 316 12.05 12.32 -10.39
CA ASN A 316 13.14 13.28 -10.55
C ASN A 316 12.66 14.73 -10.37
N LEU A 317 11.58 14.94 -9.61
CA LEU A 317 11.01 16.27 -9.33
C LEU A 317 11.96 17.07 -8.45
N SER A 318 11.91 18.40 -8.59
CA SER A 318 12.84 19.33 -7.96
C SER A 318 12.15 20.64 -7.61
N GLY A 319 12.91 21.62 -7.11
CA GLY A 319 12.39 22.92 -6.68
C GLY A 319 12.07 22.92 -5.19
N ILE A 320 11.13 23.76 -4.79
CA ILE A 320 10.69 23.92 -3.39
C ILE A 320 9.27 23.38 -3.20
N ILE A 321 8.90 23.11 -1.95
CA ILE A 321 7.50 22.92 -1.59
C ILE A 321 6.80 24.28 -1.71
N GLN A 322 5.82 24.38 -2.60
CA GLN A 322 5.19 25.65 -2.97
C GLN A 322 4.32 26.19 -1.81
N PRO A 323 4.39 27.49 -1.48
CA PRO A 323 3.60 28.06 -0.39
C PRO A 323 2.08 27.91 -0.54
N GLU A 324 1.57 27.86 -1.78
CA GLU A 324 0.14 27.83 -2.12
C GLU A 324 -0.56 26.51 -1.74
N PHE A 325 0.18 25.51 -1.27
CA PHE A 325 -0.41 24.25 -0.78
C PHE A 325 -1.37 24.47 0.40
N ASP A 326 -1.32 25.63 1.05
CA ASP A 326 -2.25 26.03 2.11
C ASP A 326 -3.73 26.00 1.72
N ALA A 327 -4.03 26.05 0.42
CA ALA A 327 -5.37 25.90 -0.14
C ALA A 327 -5.91 24.45 -0.15
N LEU A 328 -5.06 23.44 0.04
CA LEU A 328 -5.44 22.02 0.04
C LEU A 328 -5.77 21.54 1.46
N ASP A 329 -6.78 22.14 2.08
CA ASP A 329 -7.13 21.94 3.50
C ASP A 329 -7.63 20.53 3.84
N ILE A 330 -8.18 19.81 2.86
CA ILE A 330 -8.64 18.42 2.97
C ILE A 330 -7.57 17.37 2.60
N LEU A 331 -6.36 17.79 2.22
CA LEU A 331 -5.27 16.88 1.87
C LEU A 331 -4.90 16.01 3.08
N ARG A 332 -4.90 14.69 2.89
CA ARG A 332 -4.58 13.69 3.91
C ARG A 332 -3.24 13.02 3.68
N ILE A 333 -2.90 12.76 2.43
CA ILE A 333 -1.65 12.09 2.04
C ILE A 333 -0.84 13.02 1.17
N LEU A 334 0.37 13.33 1.61
CA LEU A 334 1.37 14.05 0.81
C LEU A 334 2.68 13.28 0.86
N ASP A 335 2.98 12.57 -0.22
CA ASP A 335 4.23 11.83 -0.40
C ASP A 335 5.02 12.40 -1.58
N ILE A 336 6.15 13.03 -1.27
CA ILE A 336 7.12 13.56 -2.24
C ILE A 336 8.49 12.89 -2.08
N SER A 337 8.55 11.76 -1.37
CA SER A 337 9.79 11.10 -1.01
C SER A 337 10.60 10.64 -2.24
N ASN A 338 11.90 10.46 -2.09
CA ASN A 338 12.78 10.00 -3.17
C ASN A 338 12.68 10.88 -4.43
N ASN A 339 12.93 12.17 -4.25
CA ASN A 339 12.98 13.20 -5.30
C ASN A 339 14.20 14.13 -5.05
N ARG A 340 14.20 15.33 -5.65
CA ARG A 340 15.24 16.36 -5.51
C ARG A 340 14.67 17.68 -4.98
N PHE A 341 13.65 17.64 -4.13
CA PHE A 341 13.08 18.84 -3.51
C PHE A 341 14.07 19.46 -2.53
N SER A 342 14.09 20.78 -2.46
CA SER A 342 15.06 21.57 -1.68
C SER A 342 14.38 22.72 -0.94
N GLY A 343 15.15 23.48 -0.16
CA GLY A 343 14.62 24.57 0.66
C GLY A 343 13.99 24.07 1.95
N ALA A 344 13.34 24.98 2.69
CA ALA A 344 12.68 24.67 3.95
C ALA A 344 11.21 24.30 3.75
N ILE A 345 10.62 23.62 4.75
CA ILE A 345 9.17 23.43 4.82
C ILE A 345 8.52 24.81 4.98
N PRO A 346 7.67 25.28 4.07
CA PRO A 346 7.09 26.62 4.16
C PRO A 346 6.10 26.71 5.31
N LEU A 347 6.04 27.87 5.98
CA LEU A 347 5.11 28.09 7.10
C LEU A 347 3.63 27.95 6.69
N THR A 348 3.33 28.21 5.41
CA THR A 348 1.97 28.13 4.86
C THR A 348 1.44 26.70 4.80
N LEU A 349 2.31 25.67 4.82
CA LEU A 349 1.90 24.27 4.90
C LEU A 349 1.07 23.94 6.16
N ALA A 350 1.03 24.85 7.13
CA ALA A 350 0.10 24.89 8.25
C ALA A 350 -1.39 24.87 7.82
N GLY A 351 -1.69 25.28 6.58
CA GLY A 351 -3.04 25.27 6.00
C GLY A 351 -3.60 23.86 5.75
N CYS A 352 -2.73 22.88 5.49
CA CYS A 352 -3.09 21.48 5.22
C CYS A 352 -3.47 20.73 6.53
N LYS A 353 -4.53 21.16 7.19
CA LYS A 353 -4.90 20.69 8.55
C LYS A 353 -5.34 19.24 8.61
N SER A 354 -5.72 18.66 7.48
CA SER A 354 -6.21 17.29 7.39
C SER A 354 -5.11 16.24 7.16
N LEU A 355 -3.83 16.63 7.13
CA LEU A 355 -2.73 15.72 6.86
C LEU A 355 -2.66 14.59 7.90
N GLU A 356 -2.59 13.36 7.39
CA GLU A 356 -2.44 12.11 8.14
C GLU A 356 -1.10 11.44 7.81
N ILE A 357 -0.68 11.47 6.54
CA ILE A 357 0.56 10.84 6.06
C ILE A 357 1.40 11.89 5.34
N VAL A 358 2.60 12.12 5.86
CA VAL A 358 3.58 13.04 5.28
C VAL A 358 4.91 12.30 5.10
N ASP A 359 5.31 12.06 3.86
CA ASP A 359 6.63 11.48 3.56
C ASP A 359 7.43 12.40 2.63
N PHE A 360 8.40 13.09 3.21
CA PHE A 360 9.34 13.97 2.52
C PHE A 360 10.75 13.37 2.46
N SER A 361 10.90 12.10 2.80
CA SER A 361 12.20 11.48 2.96
C SER A 361 13.00 11.42 1.64
N SER A 362 14.32 11.30 1.75
CA SER A 362 15.23 11.14 0.60
C SER A 362 15.08 12.28 -0.43
N ASN A 363 15.29 13.50 0.04
CA ASN A 363 15.28 14.75 -0.72
C ASN A 363 16.47 15.64 -0.30
N ASP A 364 16.54 16.87 -0.83
CA ASP A 364 17.52 17.90 -0.49
C ASP A 364 16.94 19.00 0.44
N LEU A 365 15.86 18.72 1.19
CA LEU A 365 15.20 19.69 2.07
C LEU A 365 16.11 20.08 3.24
N SER A 366 15.97 21.31 3.73
CA SER A 366 16.92 21.93 4.68
C SER A 366 16.23 22.92 5.63
N GLY A 367 17.01 23.51 6.53
CA GLY A 367 16.53 24.43 7.57
C GLY A 367 15.98 23.71 8.79
N SER A 368 15.45 24.48 9.74
CA SER A 368 14.90 23.93 10.98
C SER A 368 13.42 23.58 10.85
N LEU A 369 12.96 22.62 11.65
CA LEU A 369 11.53 22.33 11.80
C LEU A 369 10.82 23.56 12.39
N ASN A 370 9.71 23.95 11.76
CA ASN A 370 8.93 25.13 12.16
C ASN A 370 7.52 24.76 12.62
N ASP A 371 6.81 25.74 13.16
CA ASP A 371 5.51 25.54 13.79
C ASP A 371 4.37 25.17 12.82
N ALA A 372 4.60 25.13 11.50
CA ALA A 372 3.58 24.69 10.56
C ALA A 372 3.14 23.25 10.82
N ILE A 373 4.10 22.38 11.14
CA ILE A 373 3.91 20.95 11.40
C ILE A 373 2.95 20.75 12.59
N THR A 374 2.94 21.68 13.56
CA THR A 374 2.05 21.63 14.74
C THR A 374 0.56 21.67 14.39
N LYS A 375 0.19 22.06 13.16
CA LYS A 375 -1.21 22.15 12.72
C LYS A 375 -1.76 20.85 12.15
N TRP A 376 -0.93 19.85 11.89
CA TRP A 376 -1.34 18.56 11.35
C TRP A 376 -1.81 17.64 12.49
N MET A 377 -2.93 17.98 13.11
CA MET A 377 -3.40 17.30 14.32
C MET A 377 -3.82 15.85 14.10
N ASN A 378 -4.10 15.47 12.84
CA ASN A 378 -4.47 14.11 12.44
C ASN A 378 -3.27 13.26 11.99
N LEU A 379 -2.05 13.77 12.14
CA LEU A 379 -0.83 13.12 11.67
C LEU A 379 -0.63 11.75 12.32
N ARG A 380 -0.52 10.72 11.47
CA ARG A 380 -0.28 9.31 11.81
C ARG A 380 1.12 8.87 11.40
N TYR A 381 1.63 9.39 10.29
CA TYR A 381 2.97 9.05 9.79
C TYR A 381 3.71 10.31 9.33
N LEU A 382 4.94 10.47 9.82
CA LEU A 382 5.84 11.54 9.41
C LEU A 382 7.24 10.98 9.12
N SER A 383 7.69 11.11 7.88
CA SER A 383 9.09 10.84 7.53
C SER A 383 9.74 12.05 6.87
N LEU A 384 10.82 12.53 7.48
CA LEU A 384 11.72 13.57 6.96
C LEU A 384 13.13 13.01 6.74
N ALA A 385 13.27 11.68 6.77
CA ALA A 385 14.56 11.00 6.75
C ALA A 385 15.41 11.36 5.53
N ARG A 386 16.74 11.23 5.65
CA ARG A 386 17.67 11.40 4.51
C ARG A 386 17.49 12.74 3.80
N ASN A 387 17.55 13.82 4.57
CA ASN A 387 17.49 15.20 4.10
C ASN A 387 18.67 16.00 4.70
N LYS A 388 18.59 17.33 4.67
CA LYS A 388 19.59 18.26 5.22
C LYS A 388 18.99 19.15 6.32
N PHE A 389 17.93 18.70 7.00
CA PHE A 389 17.33 19.44 8.11
C PHE A 389 18.32 19.59 9.26
N ASP A 390 18.32 20.75 9.90
CA ASP A 390 19.24 21.11 10.98
C ASP A 390 18.52 21.78 12.16
N GLY A 391 19.30 22.29 13.12
CA GLY A 391 18.78 22.87 14.36
C GLY A 391 18.40 21.82 15.41
N SER A 392 17.74 22.26 16.47
CA SER A 392 17.31 21.41 17.58
C SER A 392 15.94 20.79 17.32
N LEU A 393 15.72 19.57 17.81
CA LEU A 393 14.41 18.94 17.82
C LEU A 393 13.41 19.75 18.67
N PRO A 394 12.27 20.21 18.12
CA PRO A 394 11.27 20.94 18.89
C PRO A 394 10.47 20.03 19.83
N GLY A 395 10.10 20.53 21.01
CA GLY A 395 9.33 19.77 21.99
C GLY A 395 7.92 19.39 21.50
N TRP A 396 7.30 20.18 20.62
CA TRP A 396 5.97 19.85 20.09
C TRP A 396 5.94 18.58 19.22
N LEU A 397 7.10 18.11 18.76
CA LEU A 397 7.24 16.95 17.88
C LEU A 397 6.64 15.66 18.51
N PHE A 398 6.68 15.52 19.83
CA PHE A 398 6.12 14.35 20.53
C PHE A 398 4.75 14.61 21.17
N THR A 399 4.03 15.64 20.70
CA THR A 399 2.71 16.02 21.22
C THR A 399 1.53 15.55 20.36
N PHE A 400 1.78 15.01 19.17
CA PHE A 400 0.75 14.44 18.29
C PHE A 400 0.09 13.22 18.93
N GLN A 401 -1.23 13.21 19.00
CA GLN A 401 -1.99 12.17 19.71
C GLN A 401 -2.14 10.87 18.90
N ALA A 402 -2.25 11.00 17.58
CA ALA A 402 -2.52 9.92 16.65
C ALA A 402 -1.26 9.42 15.90
N LEU A 403 -0.07 9.93 16.25
CA LEU A 403 1.14 9.61 15.53
C LEU A 403 1.58 8.16 15.83
N GLU A 404 1.69 7.38 14.77
CA GLU A 404 2.11 5.98 14.78
C GLU A 404 3.61 5.88 14.52
N THR A 405 4.12 6.57 13.51
CA THR A 405 5.55 6.48 13.15
C THR A 405 6.15 7.85 12.88
N MET A 406 7.36 8.05 13.38
CA MET A 406 8.21 9.20 13.08
C MET A 406 9.60 8.75 12.66
N ASP A 407 10.03 9.16 11.47
CA ASP A 407 11.41 8.95 10.99
C ASP A 407 12.06 10.28 10.61
N LEU A 408 13.04 10.69 11.42
CA LEU A 408 13.89 11.88 11.20
C LEU A 408 15.34 11.49 10.93
N SER A 409 15.60 10.22 10.60
CA SER A 409 16.95 9.69 10.49
C SER A 409 17.76 10.34 9.37
N HIS A 410 19.09 10.25 9.44
CA HIS A 410 19.98 10.74 8.38
C HIS A 410 19.76 12.21 8.04
N ASN A 411 19.80 13.07 9.07
CA ASN A 411 19.70 14.53 8.97
C ASN A 411 20.86 15.18 9.75
N LYS A 412 20.76 16.48 10.03
CA LYS A 412 21.75 17.25 10.79
C LYS A 412 21.13 17.81 12.08
N PHE A 413 20.10 17.17 12.63
CA PHE A 413 19.50 17.61 13.90
C PHE A 413 20.54 17.50 15.02
N SER A 414 20.61 18.52 15.88
CA SER A 414 21.61 18.67 16.93
C SER A 414 20.95 19.06 18.26
N GLY A 415 21.74 19.18 19.33
CA GLY A 415 21.22 19.47 20.66
C GLY A 415 20.67 18.22 21.35
N PHE A 416 19.72 18.42 22.26
CA PHE A 416 19.17 17.38 23.12
C PHE A 416 17.86 16.82 22.56
N ILE A 417 17.58 15.55 22.86
CA ILE A 417 16.21 15.01 22.73
C ILE A 417 15.34 15.70 23.79
N PRO A 418 14.26 16.41 23.42
CA PRO A 418 13.43 17.17 24.36
C PRO A 418 12.86 16.31 25.47
N ASP A 419 13.10 16.69 26.74
CA ASP A 419 12.47 16.04 27.89
C ASP A 419 11.10 16.67 28.16
N ILE A 420 10.08 16.22 27.43
CA ILE A 420 8.69 16.66 27.59
C ILE A 420 7.84 15.56 28.24
N ASN A 421 6.59 15.87 28.57
CA ASN A 421 5.66 14.85 29.06
C ASN A 421 5.20 13.94 27.90
N TRP A 422 5.97 12.89 27.64
CA TRP A 422 5.75 11.86 26.59
C TRP A 422 4.37 11.17 26.62
N LYS A 423 3.54 11.46 27.63
CA LYS A 423 2.16 10.97 27.79
C LYS A 423 1.15 11.56 26.80
N SER A 424 1.52 12.55 26.00
CA SER A 424 0.62 13.21 25.05
C SER A 424 0.26 12.35 23.83
N SER A 425 1.17 11.48 23.36
CA SER A 425 0.86 10.53 22.29
C SER A 425 0.12 9.33 22.86
N LEU A 426 -1.17 9.18 22.56
CA LEU A 426 -1.96 8.08 23.11
C LEU A 426 -1.43 6.72 22.64
N LEU A 427 -0.99 6.64 21.38
CA LEU A 427 -0.57 5.38 20.75
C LEU A 427 0.79 4.88 21.27
N PHE A 428 1.74 5.78 21.57
CA PHE A 428 3.00 5.37 22.20
C PHE A 428 2.84 4.92 23.66
N ASN A 429 1.70 5.23 24.29
CA ASN A 429 1.45 4.93 25.70
C ASN A 429 0.46 3.78 25.94
N ILE A 430 -0.47 3.53 25.02
CA ILE A 430 -1.56 2.55 25.16
C ILE A 430 -1.32 1.38 24.20
N ARG A 431 -1.41 0.15 24.71
CA ARG A 431 -1.46 -1.08 23.90
C ARG A 431 -2.92 -1.37 23.55
N ASP A 432 -3.44 -0.79 22.46
CA ASP A 432 -4.73 -1.22 21.91
C ASP A 432 -4.49 -2.21 20.78
N VAL A 433 -4.48 -3.51 21.13
CA VAL A 433 -4.30 -4.61 20.18
C VAL A 433 -5.62 -4.84 19.43
N THR A 434 -5.90 -4.00 18.44
CA THR A 434 -6.92 -4.30 17.42
C THR A 434 -6.35 -4.35 16.00
N VAL A 435 -5.05 -4.12 15.82
CA VAL A 435 -4.38 -4.21 14.51
C VAL A 435 -3.78 -5.60 14.32
N LYS A 436 -4.14 -6.22 13.18
CA LYS A 436 -3.86 -7.61 12.80
C LYS A 436 -2.36 -7.94 12.87
N GLU A 437 -2.04 -9.12 13.39
CA GLU A 437 -0.72 -9.73 13.34
C GLU A 437 -0.32 -9.98 11.87
N GLU A 438 0.61 -9.19 11.34
CA GLU A 438 1.37 -9.49 10.13
C GLU A 438 2.84 -9.78 10.52
N PRO A 439 3.54 -10.71 9.84
CA PRO A 439 4.91 -11.08 10.17
C PRO A 439 5.88 -9.91 9.92
N LEU A 440 6.90 -9.80 10.79
CA LEU A 440 7.99 -8.84 10.73
C LEU A 440 8.64 -8.82 9.34
N VAL A 441 8.36 -7.76 8.59
CA VAL A 441 9.13 -7.36 7.41
C VAL A 441 9.66 -5.97 7.72
N GLU A 442 10.95 -5.77 7.48
CA GLU A 442 11.72 -4.53 7.57
C GLU A 442 10.85 -3.28 7.55
N ALA A 443 11.01 -2.37 8.53
CA ALA A 443 10.29 -1.10 8.69
C ALA A 443 9.74 -0.59 7.34
N ARG A 444 8.50 -1.00 7.02
CA ARG A 444 8.05 -0.99 5.63
C ARG A 444 7.78 0.45 5.23
N ARG A 445 8.32 0.81 4.06
CA ARG A 445 7.87 1.97 3.27
C ARG A 445 6.35 1.99 3.30
N VAL A 446 5.76 3.07 3.81
CA VAL A 446 4.33 3.31 3.66
C VAL A 446 4.12 3.65 2.19
N GLU A 447 3.69 2.66 1.40
CA GLU A 447 3.12 2.91 0.08
C GLU A 447 1.63 3.18 0.28
N PRO A 448 1.18 4.44 0.23
CA PRO A 448 -0.25 4.74 0.30
C PRO A 448 -0.97 4.11 -0.91
N ARG A 449 -1.55 2.93 -0.72
CA ARG A 449 -2.38 2.27 -1.73
C ARG A 449 -3.80 2.76 -1.60
N VAL A 450 -4.15 3.73 -2.43
CA VAL A 450 -5.53 4.20 -2.55
C VAL A 450 -6.31 3.16 -3.34
N SER A 451 -7.18 2.43 -2.66
CA SER A 451 -8.13 1.52 -3.34
C SER A 451 -9.38 2.31 -3.69
N VAL A 452 -9.82 2.19 -4.94
CA VAL A 452 -11.03 2.82 -5.43
C VAL A 452 -12.07 1.75 -5.73
N VAL A 453 -13.22 1.83 -5.06
CA VAL A 453 -14.38 1.00 -5.42
C VAL A 453 -15.40 1.88 -6.11
N VAL A 454 -15.75 1.49 -7.33
CA VAL A 454 -16.85 2.11 -8.08
C VAL A 454 -18.12 1.36 -7.69
N SER A 455 -18.99 2.01 -6.93
CA SER A 455 -20.31 1.46 -6.62
C SER A 455 -21.26 1.57 -7.82
N ASP A 456 -22.36 0.80 -7.82
CA ASP A 456 -23.41 0.85 -8.86
C ASP A 456 -24.00 2.26 -9.10
N SER A 457 -23.79 3.20 -8.18
CA SER A 457 -24.20 4.61 -8.28
C SER A 457 -23.13 5.53 -8.89
N ASN A 458 -22.04 4.98 -9.43
CA ASN A 458 -20.84 5.69 -9.90
C ASN A 458 -20.16 6.55 -8.81
N GLN A 459 -20.42 6.29 -7.53
CA GLN A 459 -19.68 6.92 -6.44
C GLN A 459 -18.39 6.16 -6.18
N LEU A 460 -17.26 6.87 -6.16
CA LEU A 460 -15.97 6.36 -5.74
C LEU A 460 -15.89 6.38 -4.21
N SER A 461 -15.57 5.24 -3.62
CA SER A 461 -15.10 5.18 -2.24
C SER A 461 -13.59 4.96 -2.23
N PHE A 462 -12.94 5.64 -1.31
CA PHE A 462 -11.50 5.64 -1.20
C PHE A 462 -11.09 5.17 0.18
N THR A 463 -10.21 4.18 0.20
CA THR A 463 -9.64 3.64 1.43
C THR A 463 -8.13 3.53 1.28
N TYR A 464 -7.41 3.80 2.37
CA TYR A 464 -5.98 3.56 2.49
C TYR A 464 -5.74 2.96 3.87
N ASP A 465 -4.78 2.05 3.95
CA ASP A 465 -4.35 1.43 5.19
C ASP A 465 -2.88 1.77 5.45
N LEU A 466 -2.52 1.91 6.71
CA LEU A 466 -1.20 2.30 7.17
C LEU A 466 -0.61 1.09 7.89
N SER A 467 0.24 0.34 7.18
CA SER A 467 0.91 -0.84 7.72
C SER A 467 2.31 -0.50 8.21
N SER A 468 2.39 0.35 9.24
CA SER A 468 3.66 0.73 9.87
C SER A 468 3.71 0.32 11.34
N MET A 469 4.90 0.05 11.85
CA MET A 469 5.12 -0.19 13.28
C MET A 469 4.98 1.13 14.06
N PHE A 470 4.49 1.05 15.29
CA PHE A 470 4.51 2.21 16.20
C PHE A 470 5.95 2.52 16.61
N GLY A 471 6.56 3.57 16.05
CA GLY A 471 8.02 3.71 16.12
C GLY A 471 8.59 5.11 15.97
N ILE A 472 9.79 5.29 16.53
CA ILE A 472 10.58 6.52 16.45
C ILE A 472 11.98 6.18 15.93
N ASP A 473 12.39 6.82 14.83
CA ASP A 473 13.75 6.77 14.29
C ASP A 473 14.38 8.17 14.28
N LEU A 474 15.42 8.36 15.09
CA LEU A 474 16.25 9.56 15.13
C LEU A 474 17.71 9.25 14.78
N SER A 475 17.97 8.09 14.16
CA SER A 475 19.34 7.63 13.90
C SER A 475 20.10 8.51 12.93
N ASN A 476 21.43 8.45 12.97
CA ASN A 476 22.31 9.17 12.04
C ASN A 476 22.03 10.68 12.02
N ASN A 477 22.08 11.29 13.20
CA ASN A 477 21.97 12.74 13.42
C ASN A 477 23.16 13.22 14.28
N LEU A 478 23.11 14.47 14.75
CA LEU A 478 24.11 15.09 15.61
C LEU A 478 23.61 15.29 17.05
N LEU A 479 22.66 14.47 17.50
CA LEU A 479 22.04 14.60 18.82
C LEU A 479 23.03 14.22 19.93
N HIS A 480 22.97 14.91 21.06
CA HIS A 480 23.87 14.68 22.20
C HIS A 480 23.17 14.83 23.55
N GLY A 481 23.88 14.45 24.62
CA GLY A 481 23.37 14.47 25.99
C GLY A 481 22.68 13.18 26.39
N GLU A 482 22.05 13.18 27.56
CA GLU A 482 21.39 11.99 28.10
C GLU A 482 20.06 11.70 27.40
N ILE A 483 19.71 10.42 27.27
CA ILE A 483 18.41 10.01 26.74
C ILE A 483 17.33 10.28 27.81
N PRO A 484 16.26 11.03 27.50
CA PRO A 484 15.19 11.31 28.47
C PRO A 484 14.54 10.03 29.02
N ARG A 485 14.44 9.93 30.35
CA ARG A 485 13.86 8.74 31.01
C ARG A 485 12.39 8.51 30.63
N GLY A 486 11.68 9.56 30.27
CA GLY A 486 10.28 9.48 29.84
C GLY A 486 10.08 8.69 28.55
N LEU A 487 11.05 8.73 27.62
CA LEU A 487 11.02 7.97 26.36
C LEU A 487 10.98 6.45 26.61
N PHE A 488 11.72 5.99 27.63
CA PHE A 488 11.78 4.58 28.05
C PHE A 488 10.57 4.17 28.94
N GLY A 489 9.60 5.08 29.12
CA GLY A 489 8.32 4.81 29.75
C GLY A 489 7.18 4.52 28.78
N LEU A 490 7.43 4.61 27.46
CA LEU A 490 6.43 4.42 26.42
C LEU A 490 6.12 2.92 26.23
N ALA A 491 5.02 2.46 26.81
CA ALA A 491 4.66 1.04 26.82
C ALA A 491 4.14 0.53 25.47
N GLY A 492 3.59 1.40 24.62
CA GLY A 492 3.06 1.07 23.30
C GLY A 492 4.07 1.15 22.17
N LEU A 493 5.28 1.67 22.40
CA LEU A 493 6.31 1.82 21.37
C LEU A 493 6.88 0.45 20.96
N GLU A 494 6.84 0.15 19.67
CA GLU A 494 7.31 -1.12 19.08
C GLU A 494 8.71 -1.01 18.50
N TYR A 495 9.10 0.15 17.99
CA TYR A 495 10.41 0.39 17.36
C TYR A 495 11.06 1.68 17.88
N LEU A 496 12.33 1.60 18.28
CA LEU A 496 13.12 2.77 18.66
C LEU A 496 14.54 2.68 18.09
N ASN A 497 14.92 3.64 17.26
CA ASN A 497 16.28 3.73 16.74
C ASN A 497 16.89 5.11 17.02
N LEU A 498 17.96 5.13 17.82
CA LEU A 498 18.74 6.32 18.17
C LEU A 498 20.21 6.17 17.75
N SER A 499 20.52 5.19 16.89
CA SER A 499 21.90 4.84 16.55
C SER A 499 22.63 5.94 15.78
N GLY A 500 23.97 5.93 15.78
CA GLY A 500 24.76 6.91 15.02
C GLY A 500 24.54 8.37 15.45
N ASN A 501 24.58 8.61 16.76
CA ASN A 501 24.48 9.95 17.37
C ASN A 501 25.63 10.15 18.38
N PHE A 502 25.61 11.26 19.12
CA PHE A 502 26.56 11.57 20.21
C PHE A 502 25.92 11.47 21.60
N LEU A 503 24.91 10.60 21.77
CA LEU A 503 24.18 10.44 23.02
C LEU A 503 25.09 9.84 24.11
N ASN A 504 24.91 10.27 25.35
CA ASN A 504 25.73 9.84 26.49
C ASN A 504 24.87 9.57 27.74
N GLY A 505 25.53 9.38 28.89
CA GLY A 505 24.85 9.04 30.14
C GLY A 505 24.59 7.54 30.27
N GLN A 506 23.72 7.18 31.21
CA GLN A 506 23.36 5.79 31.48
C GLN A 506 22.09 5.39 30.74
N LEU A 507 22.04 4.14 30.26
CA LEU A 507 20.85 3.58 29.64
C LEU A 507 19.72 3.48 30.69
N PRO A 508 18.51 4.02 30.44
CA PRO A 508 17.36 3.78 31.31
C PRO A 508 16.86 2.33 31.20
N GLY A 509 16.14 1.84 32.22
CA GLY A 509 15.60 0.49 32.21
C GLY A 509 14.52 0.28 31.13
N LEU A 510 14.64 -0.81 30.36
CA LEU A 510 13.74 -1.15 29.25
C LEU A 510 12.43 -1.84 29.68
N GLN A 511 12.29 -2.22 30.96
CA GLN A 511 11.22 -3.12 31.43
C GLN A 511 9.81 -2.56 31.24
N LYS A 512 9.67 -1.24 31.06
CA LYS A 512 8.39 -0.56 30.88
C LYS A 512 7.91 -0.53 29.42
N MET A 513 8.79 -0.80 28.45
CA MET A 513 8.48 -0.75 27.02
C MET A 513 7.91 -2.09 26.54
N GLN A 514 6.72 -2.46 27.01
CA GLN A 514 6.18 -3.82 26.89
C GLN A 514 5.89 -4.27 25.45
N SER A 515 5.57 -3.35 24.54
CA SER A 515 5.32 -3.65 23.13
C SER A 515 6.58 -3.65 22.25
N LEU A 516 7.77 -3.41 22.84
CA LEU A 516 9.01 -3.21 22.08
C LEU A 516 9.41 -4.47 21.32
N LYS A 517 9.52 -4.35 19.99
CA LYS A 517 9.93 -5.41 19.05
C LYS A 517 11.36 -5.20 18.56
N ALA A 518 11.81 -3.96 18.42
CA ALA A 518 13.15 -3.64 17.94
C ALA A 518 13.71 -2.37 18.58
N ILE A 519 14.97 -2.42 19.04
CA ILE A 519 15.69 -1.26 19.56
C ILE A 519 17.15 -1.23 19.09
N ASP A 520 17.57 -0.08 18.57
CA ASP A 520 18.96 0.18 18.17
C ASP A 520 19.48 1.48 18.81
N LEU A 521 20.50 1.36 19.66
CA LEU A 521 21.20 2.46 20.32
C LEU A 521 22.70 2.44 20.01
N SER A 522 23.09 1.71 18.95
CA SER A 522 24.49 1.53 18.60
C SER A 522 25.18 2.82 18.16
N HIS A 523 26.51 2.83 18.13
CA HIS A 523 27.30 3.97 17.67
C HIS A 523 26.94 5.28 18.39
N ASN A 524 27.08 5.26 19.71
CA ASN A 524 26.86 6.40 20.60
C ASN A 524 27.97 6.45 21.66
N SER A 525 27.85 7.33 22.65
CA SER A 525 28.74 7.45 23.81
C SER A 525 28.05 7.06 25.13
N LEU A 526 27.08 6.13 25.08
CA LEU A 526 26.37 5.64 26.26
C LEU A 526 27.32 4.85 27.16
N SER A 527 27.12 4.93 28.48
CA SER A 527 28.07 4.40 29.46
C SER A 527 27.38 3.85 30.71
N GLY A 528 28.16 3.27 31.62
CA GLY A 528 27.66 2.63 32.83
C GLY A 528 27.25 1.18 32.57
N HIS A 529 26.42 0.64 33.46
CA HIS A 529 25.97 -0.76 33.39
C HIS A 529 24.72 -0.88 32.54
N ILE A 530 24.58 -1.99 31.81
CA ILE A 530 23.36 -2.30 31.06
C ILE A 530 22.26 -2.71 32.08
N PRO A 531 21.13 -2.00 32.15
CA PRO A 531 20.18 -2.15 33.24
C PRO A 531 19.19 -3.32 33.06
N GLY A 532 19.12 -4.16 34.08
CA GLY A 532 17.96 -5.00 34.42
C GLY A 532 17.71 -6.21 33.52
N ASN A 533 16.57 -6.86 33.75
CA ASN A 533 16.20 -8.11 33.07
C ASN A 533 15.27 -7.83 31.88
N ILE A 534 15.64 -8.28 30.68
CA ILE A 534 14.84 -8.12 29.45
C ILE A 534 14.06 -9.38 29.08
N SER A 535 14.11 -10.44 29.91
CA SER A 535 13.33 -11.66 29.70
C SER A 535 11.82 -11.41 29.64
N SER A 536 11.34 -10.30 30.22
CA SER A 536 9.93 -9.88 30.16
C SER A 536 9.51 -9.32 28.79
N LEU A 537 10.46 -8.90 27.96
CA LEU A 537 10.20 -8.38 26.61
C LEU A 537 10.18 -9.54 25.62
N GLN A 538 9.08 -10.29 25.61
CA GLN A 538 8.97 -11.52 24.80
C GLN A 538 9.00 -11.21 23.30
N ASP A 539 8.36 -10.13 22.88
CA ASP A 539 8.25 -9.73 21.47
C ASP A 539 9.50 -9.05 20.91
N LEU A 540 10.51 -8.77 21.76
CA LEU A 540 11.77 -8.16 21.34
C LEU A 540 12.57 -9.11 20.45
N THR A 541 12.77 -8.72 19.20
CA THR A 541 13.49 -9.50 18.18
C THR A 541 14.82 -8.88 17.78
N ILE A 542 14.96 -7.56 17.91
CA ILE A 542 16.20 -6.84 17.59
C ILE A 542 16.63 -6.00 18.80
N LEU A 543 17.88 -6.22 19.23
CA LEU A 543 18.56 -5.42 20.24
C LEU A 543 19.97 -5.11 19.71
N ASN A 544 20.31 -3.83 19.59
CA ASN A 544 21.65 -3.41 19.22
C ASN A 544 22.15 -2.30 20.15
N LEU A 545 23.16 -2.62 20.96
CA LEU A 545 23.84 -1.72 21.90
C LEU A 545 25.34 -1.59 21.57
N SER A 546 25.73 -2.01 20.36
CA SER A 546 27.13 -2.09 19.95
C SER A 546 27.78 -0.71 19.83
N TYR A 547 29.12 -0.65 19.89
CA TYR A 547 29.90 0.57 19.72
C TYR A 547 29.45 1.71 20.65
N ASN A 548 29.50 1.44 21.95
CA ASN A 548 29.26 2.38 23.04
C ASN A 548 30.39 2.26 24.09
N CYS A 549 30.26 2.95 25.22
CA CYS A 549 31.19 2.87 26.36
C CYS A 549 30.55 2.12 27.56
N PHE A 550 29.74 1.08 27.32
CA PHE A 550 29.14 0.30 28.41
C PHE A 550 30.21 -0.52 29.15
N SER A 551 29.95 -0.80 30.42
CA SER A 551 30.88 -1.48 31.33
C SER A 551 30.16 -2.42 32.30
N GLY A 552 30.90 -3.39 32.83
CA GLY A 552 30.39 -4.32 33.84
C GLY A 552 29.85 -5.62 33.24
N TYR A 553 29.04 -6.33 34.03
CA TYR A 553 28.63 -7.71 33.74
C TYR A 553 27.26 -7.79 33.06
N VAL A 554 27.15 -8.55 31.96
CA VAL A 554 25.89 -8.81 31.24
C VAL A 554 25.49 -10.28 31.41
N PRO A 555 24.49 -10.58 32.25
CA PRO A 555 24.03 -11.96 32.49
C PRO A 555 23.20 -12.51 31.32
N GLU A 556 23.58 -13.68 30.80
CA GLU A 556 22.83 -14.39 29.75
C GLU A 556 21.42 -14.75 30.23
N LYS A 557 21.31 -15.14 31.51
CA LYS A 557 20.05 -15.57 32.15
C LYS A 557 18.99 -14.48 32.26
N GLN A 558 19.35 -13.22 31.97
CA GLN A 558 18.43 -12.08 31.97
C GLN A 558 17.84 -11.79 30.57
N GLY A 559 17.90 -12.75 29.66
CA GLY A 559 17.28 -12.68 28.33
C GLY A 559 18.20 -12.10 27.25
N TYR A 560 19.37 -11.57 27.63
CA TYR A 560 20.35 -11.00 26.71
C TYR A 560 21.04 -12.05 25.82
N GLY A 561 21.08 -13.32 26.23
CA GLY A 561 21.59 -14.41 25.40
C GLY A 561 20.83 -14.62 24.08
N ARG A 562 19.64 -14.02 23.93
CA ARG A 562 18.85 -14.03 22.67
C ARG A 562 19.47 -13.20 21.55
N PHE A 563 20.40 -12.28 21.85
CA PHE A 563 20.88 -11.27 20.91
C PHE A 563 22.41 -11.31 20.74
N PRO A 564 22.95 -12.30 19.99
CA PRO A 564 24.38 -12.36 19.72
C PRO A 564 24.84 -11.12 18.93
N GLY A 565 25.99 -10.57 19.29
CA GLY A 565 26.57 -9.40 18.60
C GLY A 565 26.03 -8.04 19.04
N ALA A 566 24.91 -8.01 19.79
CA ALA A 566 24.30 -6.78 20.29
C ALA A 566 25.24 -5.89 21.12
N PHE A 567 26.32 -6.44 21.67
CA PHE A 567 27.24 -5.77 22.59
C PHE A 567 28.63 -5.51 22.00
N ALA A 568 28.85 -5.81 20.71
CA ALA A 568 30.15 -5.65 20.07
C ALA A 568 30.71 -4.22 20.23
N GLY A 569 32.04 -4.07 20.32
CA GLY A 569 32.66 -2.74 20.41
C GLY A 569 32.49 -2.03 21.76
N ASN A 570 32.07 -2.71 22.82
CA ASN A 570 32.09 -2.20 24.20
C ASN A 570 33.21 -2.92 24.99
N PRO A 571 34.41 -2.31 25.13
CA PRO A 571 35.60 -3.02 25.63
C PRO A 571 35.53 -3.38 27.12
N ASP A 572 34.74 -2.66 27.92
CA ASP A 572 34.66 -2.85 29.38
C ASP A 572 33.48 -3.76 29.79
N LEU A 573 32.80 -4.41 28.83
CA LEU A 573 31.73 -5.37 29.11
C LEU A 573 32.27 -6.80 29.24
N CYS A 574 31.82 -7.50 30.28
CA CYS A 574 31.93 -8.95 30.39
C CYS A 574 30.60 -9.62 30.06
N LEU A 575 30.61 -10.53 29.09
CA LEU A 575 29.46 -11.39 28.74
C LEU A 575 29.56 -12.71 29.54
N GLU A 576 28.48 -13.07 30.25
CA GLU A 576 28.39 -14.38 30.92
C GLU A 576 28.55 -15.50 29.89
N SER A 577 29.48 -16.42 30.12
CA SER A 577 29.58 -17.65 29.32
C SER A 577 28.73 -18.77 29.94
N LEU A 578 28.46 -19.85 29.17
CA LEU A 578 27.81 -21.07 29.64
C LEU A 578 28.44 -21.70 30.91
N SER A 579 29.68 -21.32 31.25
CA SER A 579 30.41 -21.76 32.45
C SER A 579 30.27 -20.83 33.66
N GLY A 580 29.60 -19.67 33.53
CA GLY A 580 29.45 -18.66 34.58
C GLY A 580 30.72 -17.86 34.88
N ILE A 581 31.76 -18.00 34.06
CA ILE A 581 33.05 -17.28 34.17
C ILE A 581 33.12 -16.21 33.07
N CYS A 582 33.60 -15.02 33.43
CA CYS A 582 33.97 -13.96 32.49
C CYS A 582 35.14 -14.45 31.63
N ASP A 583 34.87 -14.70 30.35
CA ASP A 583 35.91 -15.07 29.39
C ASP A 583 36.42 -13.75 28.77
N ASP A 584 37.51 -13.20 29.31
CA ASP A 584 38.18 -11.96 28.85
C ASP A 584 38.55 -11.99 27.33
N GLY A 585 38.37 -13.12 26.66
CA GLY A 585 38.79 -13.38 25.29
C GLY A 585 37.69 -13.53 24.22
N ARG A 586 36.40 -13.36 24.53
CA ARG A 586 35.33 -13.47 23.52
C ARG A 586 34.63 -12.13 23.25
N ILE A 587 35.37 -11.20 22.64
CA ILE A 587 34.72 -10.23 21.74
C ILE A 587 34.32 -11.03 20.50
N PRO A 588 33.03 -11.23 20.17
CA PRO A 588 32.65 -11.96 18.97
C PRO A 588 33.03 -11.09 17.76
N SER A 589 34.12 -11.43 17.10
CA SER A 589 34.54 -10.86 15.82
C SER A 589 33.84 -11.51 14.62
N ASN A 590 32.69 -12.17 14.81
CA ASN A 590 32.00 -12.84 13.72
C ASN A 590 31.06 -11.87 12.99
N GLN A 591 31.41 -11.62 11.73
CA GLN A 591 30.58 -10.99 10.71
C GLN A 591 29.15 -11.52 10.78
N GLY A 592 28.20 -10.60 10.94
CA GLY A 592 26.80 -10.88 10.66
C GLY A 592 26.69 -11.46 9.26
N SER A 593 25.87 -12.50 9.11
CA SER A 593 25.53 -13.09 7.82
C SER A 593 25.11 -12.00 6.85
N TYR A 594 25.93 -11.81 5.82
CA TYR A 594 25.64 -11.04 4.63
C TYR A 594 24.18 -11.24 4.20
N PHE A 595 23.41 -10.15 4.15
CA PHE A 595 22.41 -10.03 3.10
C PHE A 595 23.12 -10.25 1.77
N LYS A 596 22.55 -11.10 0.92
CA LYS A 596 23.10 -11.40 -0.40
C LYS A 596 23.22 -10.10 -1.21
N GLU A 597 24.42 -9.53 -1.25
CA GLU A 597 24.88 -8.74 -2.37
C GLU A 597 25.37 -9.70 -3.45
N ASP A 598 24.81 -9.56 -4.66
CA ASP A 598 25.25 -10.31 -5.82
C ASP A 598 26.73 -10.01 -6.13
N LYS A 599 27.48 -11.10 -6.40
CA LYS A 599 28.92 -11.10 -6.65
C LYS A 599 29.31 -10.27 -7.88
N MET A 600 30.33 -9.43 -7.73
CA MET A 600 31.34 -9.23 -8.77
C MET A 600 32.74 -9.16 -8.15
N ASP A 601 33.61 -10.09 -8.54
CA ASP A 601 35.03 -10.16 -8.16
C ASP A 601 35.85 -9.09 -8.90
N GLY A 602 36.72 -8.39 -8.18
CA GLY A 602 37.71 -7.44 -8.71
C GLY A 602 38.78 -7.08 -7.66
N PRO A 603 40.02 -6.71 -8.06
CA PRO A 603 41.16 -6.62 -7.15
C PRO A 603 41.01 -5.43 -6.19
N ILE A 604 41.46 -5.64 -4.96
CA ILE A 604 41.34 -4.74 -3.79
C ILE A 604 41.74 -3.31 -4.18
N SER A 605 40.73 -2.43 -4.21
CA SER A 605 40.85 -0.99 -4.45
C SER A 605 41.49 -0.29 -3.26
N VAL A 606 42.25 0.78 -3.55
CA VAL A 606 42.78 1.77 -2.59
C VAL A 606 41.73 2.26 -1.58
N GLY A 607 40.43 2.17 -1.92
CA GLY A 607 39.32 2.41 -1.00
C GLY A 607 39.29 1.51 0.24
N ILE A 608 39.72 0.24 0.16
CA ILE A 608 39.79 -0.68 1.31
C ILE A 608 40.89 -0.24 2.30
N PHE A 609 41.97 0.35 1.80
CA PHE A 609 43.01 0.94 2.64
C PHE A 609 42.48 2.18 3.39
N PHE A 610 41.71 3.04 2.71
CA PHE A 610 41.06 4.19 3.36
C PHE A 610 39.97 3.81 4.36
N ILE A 611 39.22 2.74 4.09
CA ILE A 611 38.24 2.19 5.06
C ILE A 611 38.97 1.66 6.30
N SER A 612 40.09 0.95 6.13
CA SER A 612 40.88 0.48 7.29
C SER A 612 41.46 1.63 8.12
N ALA A 613 41.89 2.72 7.47
CA ALA A 613 42.38 3.93 8.13
C ALA A 613 41.26 4.68 8.87
N PHE A 614 40.05 4.76 8.30
CA PHE A 614 38.87 5.34 8.94
C PHE A 614 38.41 4.51 10.14
N VAL A 615 38.34 3.19 10.02
CA VAL A 615 37.95 2.30 11.13
C VAL A 615 38.96 2.40 12.28
N SER A 616 40.26 2.53 12.00
CA SER A 616 41.27 2.76 13.04
C SER A 616 41.22 4.17 13.65
N PHE A 617 40.79 5.18 12.87
CA PHE A 617 40.56 6.54 13.38
C PHE A 617 39.32 6.59 14.27
N ASP A 618 38.22 5.92 13.88
CA ASP A 618 36.99 5.83 14.66
C ASP A 618 37.20 5.05 15.97
N PHE A 619 37.98 3.97 15.96
CA PHE A 619 38.39 3.28 17.19
C PHE A 619 39.21 4.20 18.12
N GLY A 620 40.15 4.97 17.56
CA GLY A 620 40.93 5.95 18.32
C GLY A 620 40.08 7.08 18.90
N VAL A 621 39.11 7.58 18.13
CA VAL A 621 38.15 8.61 18.54
C VAL A 621 37.23 8.09 19.64
N VAL A 622 36.64 6.90 19.52
CA VAL A 622 35.79 6.29 20.56
C VAL A 622 36.57 6.10 21.87
N ILE A 623 37.80 5.57 21.81
CA ILE A 623 38.67 5.43 22.99
C ILE A 623 39.00 6.79 23.62
N LEU A 624 39.26 7.82 22.80
CA LEU A 624 39.51 9.19 23.26
C LEU A 624 38.28 9.84 23.91
N PHE A 625 37.06 9.55 23.42
CA PHE A 625 35.80 10.05 23.96
C PHE A 625 35.30 9.28 25.20
N CYS A 626 35.63 7.99 25.35
CA CYS A 626 35.34 7.24 26.58
C CYS A 626 36.24 7.66 27.76
N SER A 627 37.31 8.45 27.54
CA SER A 627 38.16 9.02 28.60
C SER A 627 37.50 10.20 29.32
N ALA A 628 37.30 10.07 30.64
CA ALA A 628 36.71 11.11 31.49
C ALA A 628 37.50 12.44 31.52
N ARG A 629 38.83 12.41 31.30
CA ARG A 629 39.69 13.61 31.25
C ARG A 629 39.53 14.37 29.94
N THR A 630 39.43 13.67 28.81
CA THR A 630 39.29 14.27 27.47
C THR A 630 37.91 14.90 27.28
N ARG A 631 36.85 14.24 27.78
CA ARG A 631 35.47 14.75 27.77
C ARG A 631 35.33 16.10 28.47
N LYS A 632 36.01 16.31 29.60
CA LYS A 632 36.04 17.61 30.29
C LYS A 632 36.82 18.67 29.52
N PHE A 633 37.89 18.30 28.83
CA PHE A 633 38.74 19.23 28.08
C PHE A 633 38.05 19.75 26.81
N ILE A 634 37.38 18.87 26.03
CA ILE A 634 36.70 19.25 24.79
C ILE A 634 35.41 20.05 25.06
N LEU A 635 34.66 19.73 26.12
CA LEU A 635 33.45 20.46 26.50
C LEU A 635 33.74 21.85 27.13
N GLN A 636 34.99 22.13 27.50
CA GLN A 636 35.40 23.43 28.06
C GLN A 636 35.98 24.41 27.02
N THR A 637 36.20 23.99 25.77
CA THR A 637 36.80 24.84 24.72
C THR A 637 35.82 25.69 23.90
N LYS A 638 34.62 25.95 24.42
CA LYS A 638 33.76 27.07 23.94
C LYS A 638 33.31 27.91 25.13
N ALA A 639 34.12 28.90 25.47
CA ALA A 639 33.69 30.13 26.11
C ALA A 639 33.77 31.25 25.07
#